data_AF-A0A3C1U501-F1
#
_entry.id   AF-A0A3C1U501-F1
#
_cell.length_a   1.000
_cell.length_b   1.000
_cell.length_c   1.000
_cell.angle_alpha   90.00
_cell.angle_beta   90.00
_cell.angle_gamma   90.00
#
_symmetry.space_group_name_H-M   'P 1'
#
loop_
_entity.id
_entity.type
_entity.pdbx_description
1 polymer ?
#
loop_
_entity_poly.entity_id
_entity_poly.type
_entity_poly.pdbx_seq_one_letter_code
_entity_poly.pdbx_strand_id
1 'polypeptide(L)'
;MWSDEDCAHWTARVAEIYGMDATISGLDGEFDLNAAVMVNGQFTGVLKIMRSDCDVSFVDMQIAALTHLAAGAADLPVPQVINRSDGAALGHIPDKDGAMRLVWMLSALPGRQLGNHRPHTPALMTQIGTALGGLTTALAGFDHPQLDREFKWHPRTPHWAFDALDAIEDKDLKSIINEYFYIFTDRCEPELSKLVARPVHCDGNDYNLLITASADGSSLGGIIDFGDMTRAPVVCDLATAAAYLVLDQTQPIEMLSAFVAGYHGGCPLSETEIGLVWPLMMTRLGVSLVNSALMKQQRPDDPYVTISEAPARAFMLQAASRTAAEIEMRLLVATGMDVTPGAAHVSAWIAANRDSFAPVMGRGLADAPKCSCAVGDSTLPADPTHICAHEAVTLVPAALNSAQMFVGHYLEPRLVYTEPAFLTGPSAVEGRRTMHLGIDVFAPAGSAVFAPLDGHVVAAVNRNAQLDYGGVLVLAHSDDRGTPFYTLFGHLDPHSIAGMANGQAVTAGQQVASLGEAAVNGGWQPHLHFQMAHCLPDIIGTTVDDWPGAGDPDDLAFAAALYPNPAELLGLAPEPYLYPVVSAETLLADRQGRFGANLKLSYRQPAQLLRGWRHYLYDEMGRTFLDAYNNVPHVGHAHPRINALIEQQIKLINTNTRYLHPAQMDFADALRQRLPDHLTHCYFLTSGSEANELALRLARAHTGRRGMIVQDHAYHGHTTGTIDISPYKFNGPGGDGAPDWVEITGIADPYRGPYGYDDANAGEAYAADIDRAIGALQARNLPLAGFIAESYPSVGGQIEPPAGYLASVYARVRAAGGLCIADEVQTGLGRLGDAFWGFETQGAVPDMVVLGKPVGNGHPIGVVITTADIAASFANGMEFFSTFGGTTLACRIGAEVLAIVDDEGLAQNAADRGQQLLGGFRELASCHTLIGDVRGRGLFLGVELVTDRTTKDPAGALASYVSNRLRDHRILIGTDGPFDNVLKIRPPLTISAT
;
A
#
# COMPACT_ATOMS: atom_id res chain seq x y z
N MET A 1 -23.93 -5.97 -35.38
CA MET A 1 -24.40 -4.68 -34.83
C MET A 1 -25.92 -4.66 -34.87
N TRP A 2 -26.54 -4.22 -33.79
CA TRP A 2 -27.98 -4.03 -33.69
C TRP A 2 -28.43 -2.84 -34.56
N SER A 3 -29.49 -3.01 -35.34
CA SER A 3 -30.17 -1.90 -36.02
C SER A 3 -31.33 -1.36 -35.18
N ASP A 4 -31.74 -0.11 -35.41
CA ASP A 4 -32.92 0.49 -34.75
C ASP A 4 -34.19 -0.35 -34.98
N GLU A 5 -34.30 -0.97 -36.15
CA GLU A 5 -35.38 -1.91 -36.49
C GLU A 5 -35.34 -3.19 -35.64
N ASP A 6 -34.16 -3.71 -35.33
CA ASP A 6 -34.00 -4.88 -34.46
C ASP A 6 -34.46 -4.56 -33.03
N CYS A 7 -34.04 -3.40 -32.50
CA CYS A 7 -34.47 -2.93 -31.19
C CYS A 7 -35.99 -2.74 -31.14
N ALA A 8 -36.59 -2.11 -32.14
CA ALA A 8 -38.04 -1.90 -32.21
C ALA A 8 -38.83 -3.23 -32.27
N HIS A 9 -38.37 -4.19 -33.09
CA HIS A 9 -38.99 -5.51 -33.19
C HIS A 9 -38.99 -6.24 -31.85
N TRP A 10 -37.83 -6.34 -31.20
CA TRP A 10 -37.71 -7.05 -29.94
C TRP A 10 -38.41 -6.34 -28.79
N THR A 11 -38.46 -5.00 -28.79
CA THR A 11 -39.28 -4.23 -27.83
C THR A 11 -40.75 -4.62 -27.92
N ALA A 12 -41.30 -4.71 -29.14
CA ALA A 12 -42.69 -5.13 -29.34
C ALA A 12 -42.92 -6.57 -28.85
N ARG A 13 -41.97 -7.49 -29.10
CA ARG A 13 -42.05 -8.88 -28.64
C ARG A 13 -41.96 -9.02 -27.13
N VAL A 14 -41.13 -8.21 -26.45
CA VAL A 14 -41.05 -8.22 -24.98
C VAL A 14 -42.39 -7.78 -24.36
N ALA A 15 -43.03 -6.75 -24.89
CA ALA A 15 -44.35 -6.33 -24.44
C ALA A 15 -45.42 -7.41 -24.64
N GLU A 16 -45.39 -8.10 -25.79
CA GLU A 16 -46.33 -9.18 -26.10
C GLU A 16 -46.13 -10.41 -25.20
N ILE A 17 -44.88 -10.82 -24.96
CA ILE A 17 -44.56 -12.15 -24.43
C ILE A 17 -44.32 -12.13 -22.92
N TYR A 18 -43.78 -11.04 -22.41
CA TYR A 18 -43.50 -10.86 -20.99
C TYR A 18 -44.47 -9.88 -20.31
N GLY A 19 -45.31 -9.18 -21.08
CA GLY A 19 -46.23 -8.17 -20.54
C GLY A 19 -45.50 -6.95 -19.99
N MET A 20 -44.27 -6.68 -20.45
CA MET A 20 -43.42 -5.61 -19.96
C MET A 20 -43.34 -4.46 -20.97
N ASP A 21 -43.70 -3.26 -20.54
CA ASP A 21 -43.41 -2.05 -21.31
C ASP A 21 -41.94 -1.68 -21.11
N ALA A 22 -41.10 -2.01 -22.09
CA ALA A 22 -39.65 -1.96 -21.97
C ALA A 22 -38.99 -1.32 -23.19
N THR A 23 -37.84 -0.70 -22.95
CA THR A 23 -36.90 -0.30 -24.01
C THR A 23 -35.77 -1.30 -24.08
N ILE A 24 -35.31 -1.62 -25.30
CA ILE A 24 -34.26 -2.59 -25.55
C ILE A 24 -33.05 -1.93 -26.20
N SER A 25 -31.85 -2.31 -25.75
CA SER A 25 -30.58 -1.96 -26.39
C SER A 25 -29.70 -3.18 -26.55
N GLY A 26 -28.90 -3.22 -27.61
CA GLY A 26 -28.00 -4.33 -27.88
C GLY A 26 -26.87 -4.45 -26.87
N LEU A 27 -26.53 -5.69 -26.52
CA LEU A 27 -25.33 -6.07 -25.79
C LEU A 27 -24.41 -6.89 -26.70
N ASP A 28 -23.11 -6.91 -26.39
CA ASP A 28 -22.13 -7.68 -27.14
C ASP A 28 -22.35 -9.20 -26.97
N GLY A 29 -21.94 -9.97 -27.98
CA GLY A 29 -22.04 -11.43 -28.02
C GLY A 29 -21.33 -12.01 -29.24
N GLU A 30 -20.74 -13.20 -29.09
CA GLU A 30 -19.96 -13.85 -30.16
C GLU A 30 -20.85 -14.49 -31.24
N PHE A 31 -21.85 -15.28 -30.83
CA PHE A 31 -22.72 -16.05 -31.71
C PHE A 31 -24.20 -15.66 -31.64
N ASP A 32 -24.65 -15.21 -30.47
CA ASP A 32 -26.05 -14.93 -30.18
C ASP A 32 -26.29 -13.44 -29.95
N LEU A 33 -27.54 -13.00 -30.14
CA LEU A 33 -27.94 -11.63 -29.89
C LEU A 33 -28.37 -11.49 -28.43
N ASN A 34 -27.69 -10.60 -27.70
CA ASN A 34 -28.02 -10.25 -26.32
C ASN A 34 -28.62 -8.84 -26.28
N ALA A 35 -29.67 -8.64 -25.50
CA ALA A 35 -30.34 -7.34 -25.41
C ALA A 35 -30.61 -6.95 -23.95
N ALA A 36 -30.19 -5.75 -23.55
CA ALA A 36 -30.54 -5.18 -22.26
C ALA A 36 -31.99 -4.70 -22.28
N VAL A 37 -32.78 -5.14 -21.29
CA VAL A 37 -34.20 -4.81 -21.13
C VAL A 37 -34.35 -3.80 -20.00
N MET A 38 -34.83 -2.61 -20.34
CA MET A 38 -35.01 -1.49 -19.44
C MET A 38 -36.51 -1.23 -19.23
N VAL A 39 -37.02 -1.44 -18.02
CA VAL A 39 -38.41 -1.15 -17.64
C VAL A 39 -38.41 0.10 -16.77
N ASN A 40 -39.16 1.14 -17.15
CA ASN A 40 -39.18 2.44 -16.45
C ASN A 40 -37.77 3.05 -16.24
N GLY A 41 -36.84 2.81 -17.19
CA GLY A 41 -35.46 3.27 -17.09
C GLY A 41 -34.57 2.46 -16.14
N GLN A 42 -35.06 1.34 -15.57
CA GLN A 42 -34.28 0.41 -14.74
C GLN A 42 -33.89 -0.85 -15.51
N PHE A 43 -32.62 -1.23 -15.41
CA PHE A 43 -32.12 -2.48 -15.99
C PHE A 43 -32.74 -3.67 -15.27
N THR A 44 -33.64 -4.36 -15.96
CA THR A 44 -34.52 -5.37 -15.38
C THR A 44 -34.09 -6.78 -15.79
N GLY A 45 -33.55 -6.92 -17.00
CA GLY A 45 -33.10 -8.22 -17.48
C GLY A 45 -32.31 -8.18 -18.78
N VAL A 46 -31.79 -9.34 -19.15
CA VAL A 46 -31.14 -9.60 -20.44
C VAL A 46 -32.03 -10.54 -21.23
N LEU A 47 -32.49 -10.07 -22.39
CA LEU A 47 -33.15 -10.91 -23.39
C LEU A 47 -32.08 -11.63 -24.21
N LYS A 48 -32.10 -12.95 -24.16
CA LYS A 48 -31.20 -13.83 -24.91
C LYS A 48 -31.92 -14.33 -26.15
N ILE A 49 -31.42 -13.98 -27.33
CA ILE A 49 -31.99 -14.34 -28.62
C ILE A 49 -30.97 -15.22 -29.35
N MET A 50 -31.22 -16.52 -29.33
CA MET A 50 -30.27 -17.50 -29.85
C MET A 50 -30.29 -17.51 -31.38
N ARG A 51 -29.15 -17.91 -31.98
CA ARG A 51 -29.08 -18.22 -33.42
C ARG A 51 -30.13 -19.25 -33.85
N SER A 52 -30.49 -19.23 -35.13
CA SER A 52 -31.65 -19.98 -35.69
C SER A 52 -31.46 -21.49 -35.67
N ASP A 53 -30.21 -21.94 -35.62
CA ASP A 53 -29.79 -23.35 -35.57
C ASP A 53 -29.42 -23.79 -34.15
N CYS A 54 -29.71 -22.98 -33.13
CA CYS A 54 -29.47 -23.35 -31.73
C CYS A 54 -30.33 -24.55 -31.33
N ASP A 55 -29.69 -25.58 -30.74
CA ASP A 55 -30.38 -26.72 -30.15
C ASP A 55 -31.22 -26.26 -28.95
N VAL A 56 -32.49 -26.67 -28.89
CA VAL A 56 -33.39 -26.35 -27.77
C VAL A 56 -32.88 -26.95 -26.47
N SER A 57 -32.26 -28.14 -26.51
CA SER A 57 -31.73 -28.80 -25.31
C SER A 57 -30.55 -28.02 -24.71
N PHE A 58 -29.82 -27.25 -25.51
CA PHE A 58 -28.73 -26.41 -25.02
C PHE A 58 -29.24 -25.27 -24.12
N VAL A 59 -30.35 -24.64 -24.51
CA VAL A 59 -31.00 -23.59 -23.71
C VAL A 59 -31.72 -24.19 -22.51
N ASP A 60 -32.36 -25.36 -22.69
CA ASP A 60 -33.02 -26.10 -21.61
C ASP A 60 -32.05 -26.44 -20.47
N MET A 61 -30.83 -26.88 -20.80
CA MET A 61 -29.76 -27.11 -19.80
C MET A 61 -29.51 -25.87 -18.93
N GLN A 62 -29.36 -24.71 -19.55
CA GLN A 62 -29.06 -23.45 -18.84
C GLN A 62 -30.23 -23.03 -17.96
N ILE A 63 -31.46 -23.12 -18.46
CA ILE A 63 -32.68 -22.84 -17.69
C ILE A 63 -32.78 -23.78 -16.49
N ALA A 64 -32.55 -25.08 -16.70
CA ALA A 64 -32.60 -26.09 -15.66
C ALA A 64 -31.52 -25.87 -14.59
N ALA A 65 -30.30 -25.52 -15.01
CA ALA A 65 -29.20 -25.21 -14.10
C ALA A 65 -29.50 -23.98 -13.22
N LEU A 66 -29.97 -22.88 -13.81
CA LEU A 66 -30.33 -21.67 -13.06
C LEU A 66 -31.53 -21.91 -12.13
N THR A 67 -32.49 -22.73 -12.55
CA THR A 67 -33.63 -23.14 -11.69
C THR A 67 -33.15 -23.99 -10.51
N HIS A 68 -32.23 -24.92 -10.75
CA HIS A 68 -31.59 -25.74 -9.71
C HIS A 68 -30.84 -24.86 -8.69
N LEU A 69 -30.06 -23.89 -9.17
CA LEU A 69 -29.33 -22.94 -8.33
C LEU A 69 -30.27 -22.04 -7.52
N ALA A 70 -31.33 -21.52 -8.13
CA ALA A 70 -32.33 -20.71 -7.42
C ALA A 70 -33.02 -21.50 -6.29
N ALA A 71 -33.17 -22.82 -6.43
CA ALA A 71 -33.76 -23.68 -5.41
C ALA A 71 -32.77 -24.11 -4.31
N GLY A 72 -31.51 -24.35 -4.66
CA GLY A 72 -30.50 -24.95 -3.77
C GLY A 72 -29.45 -23.99 -3.20
N ALA A 73 -29.27 -22.81 -3.80
CA ALA A 73 -28.21 -21.87 -3.47
C ALA A 73 -28.60 -20.41 -3.78
N ALA A 74 -29.71 -19.96 -3.20
CA ALA A 74 -30.30 -18.64 -3.47
C ALA A 74 -29.39 -17.44 -3.15
N ASP A 75 -28.36 -17.63 -2.32
CA ASP A 75 -27.39 -16.59 -1.97
C ASP A 75 -26.28 -16.39 -3.02
N LEU A 76 -26.16 -17.29 -4.01
CA LEU A 76 -25.21 -17.11 -5.12
C LEU A 76 -25.71 -16.00 -6.05
N PRO A 77 -24.84 -15.06 -6.47
CA PRO A 77 -25.22 -13.95 -7.32
C PRO A 77 -25.32 -14.38 -8.79
N VAL A 78 -26.24 -15.29 -9.10
CA VAL A 78 -26.51 -15.80 -10.46
C VAL A 78 -27.85 -15.27 -10.97
N PRO A 79 -28.05 -15.13 -12.29
CA PRO A 79 -29.30 -14.62 -12.81
C PRO A 79 -30.45 -15.61 -12.59
N GLN A 80 -31.66 -15.09 -12.39
CA GLN A 80 -32.88 -15.87 -12.36
C GLN A 80 -33.56 -15.89 -13.74
N VAL A 81 -34.20 -17.00 -14.09
CA VAL A 81 -34.98 -17.09 -15.31
C VAL A 81 -36.30 -16.33 -15.13
N ILE A 82 -36.52 -15.32 -15.98
CA ILE A 82 -37.79 -14.60 -16.01
C ILE A 82 -38.73 -15.35 -16.95
N ASN A 83 -39.82 -15.87 -16.38
CA ASN A 83 -40.82 -16.59 -17.15
C ASN A 83 -41.68 -15.62 -17.98
N ARG A 84 -42.13 -16.13 -19.13
CA ARG A 84 -43.09 -15.47 -20.00
C ARG A 84 -44.46 -15.37 -19.32
N SER A 85 -45.35 -14.55 -19.86
CA SER A 85 -46.70 -14.37 -19.31
C SER A 85 -47.56 -15.63 -19.34
N ASP A 86 -47.21 -16.63 -20.16
CA ASP A 86 -47.85 -17.95 -20.20
C ASP A 86 -47.22 -18.98 -19.25
N GLY A 87 -46.20 -18.58 -18.49
CA GLY A 87 -45.48 -19.42 -17.52
C GLY A 87 -44.31 -20.22 -18.10
N ALA A 88 -44.07 -20.18 -19.42
CA ALA A 88 -42.93 -20.86 -20.03
C ALA A 88 -41.63 -20.03 -19.87
N ALA A 89 -40.51 -20.72 -19.67
CA ALA A 89 -39.18 -20.09 -19.59
C ALA A 89 -38.57 -19.77 -20.97
N LEU A 90 -38.96 -20.52 -22.00
CA LEU A 90 -38.40 -20.47 -23.36
C LEU A 90 -39.50 -20.27 -24.40
N GLY A 91 -39.22 -19.53 -25.46
CA GLY A 91 -40.12 -19.33 -26.59
C GLY A 91 -39.44 -19.48 -27.95
N HIS A 92 -40.20 -19.93 -28.94
CA HIS A 92 -39.82 -19.86 -30.35
C HIS A 92 -40.49 -18.62 -30.94
N ILE A 93 -39.71 -17.60 -31.27
CA ILE A 93 -40.23 -16.30 -31.72
C ILE A 93 -39.60 -15.96 -33.07
N PRO A 94 -40.38 -15.54 -34.07
CA PRO A 94 -39.81 -15.05 -35.32
C PRO A 94 -39.05 -13.74 -35.08
N ASP A 95 -37.83 -13.65 -35.62
CA ASP A 95 -37.15 -12.37 -35.78
C ASP A 95 -37.85 -11.50 -36.84
N LYS A 96 -37.30 -10.31 -37.10
CA LYS A 96 -37.89 -9.36 -38.06
C LYS A 96 -37.97 -9.91 -39.49
N ASP A 97 -37.10 -10.86 -39.83
CA ASP A 97 -37.03 -11.51 -41.14
C ASP A 97 -37.89 -12.80 -41.20
N GLY A 98 -38.56 -13.14 -40.10
CA GLY A 98 -39.43 -14.30 -39.98
C GLY A 98 -38.71 -15.61 -39.64
N ALA A 99 -37.41 -15.58 -39.38
CA ALA A 99 -36.67 -16.77 -38.95
C ALA A 99 -36.97 -17.05 -37.47
N MET A 100 -37.31 -18.30 -37.14
CA MET A 100 -37.61 -18.69 -35.76
C MET A 100 -36.32 -18.68 -34.93
N ARG A 101 -36.35 -17.98 -33.80
CA ARG A 101 -35.28 -17.90 -32.80
C ARG A 101 -35.76 -18.47 -31.47
N LEU A 102 -34.86 -19.13 -30.74
CA LEU A 102 -35.09 -19.44 -29.34
C LEU A 102 -34.85 -18.17 -28.53
N VAL A 103 -35.80 -17.83 -27.66
CA VAL A 103 -35.75 -16.59 -26.88
C VAL A 103 -36.19 -16.84 -25.45
N TRP A 104 -35.40 -16.30 -24.52
CA TRP A 104 -35.60 -16.40 -23.09
C TRP A 104 -35.03 -15.17 -22.39
N MET A 105 -35.34 -14.98 -21.11
CA MET A 105 -34.95 -13.77 -20.37
C MET A 105 -34.34 -14.13 -19.02
N LEU A 106 -33.26 -13.43 -18.69
CA LEU A 106 -32.53 -13.53 -17.42
C LEU A 106 -32.69 -12.24 -16.62
N SER A 107 -32.78 -12.33 -15.30
CA SER A 107 -32.82 -11.16 -14.42
C SER A 107 -31.51 -10.38 -14.49
N ALA A 108 -31.60 -9.06 -14.38
CA ALA A 108 -30.42 -8.21 -14.29
C ALA A 108 -29.65 -8.46 -12.99
N LEU A 109 -28.32 -8.39 -13.07
CA LEU A 109 -27.42 -8.40 -11.93
C LEU A 109 -26.67 -7.06 -11.86
N PRO A 110 -26.35 -6.56 -10.65
CA PRO A 110 -25.66 -5.30 -10.48
C PRO A 110 -24.17 -5.43 -10.80
N GLY A 111 -23.56 -4.34 -11.25
CA GLY A 111 -22.11 -4.20 -11.38
C GLY A 111 -21.64 -3.99 -12.81
N ARG A 112 -20.31 -3.90 -12.95
CA ARG A 112 -19.59 -3.80 -14.22
C ARG A 112 -18.66 -4.99 -14.38
N GLN A 113 -18.34 -5.39 -15.60
CA GLN A 113 -17.42 -6.49 -15.86
C GLN A 113 -16.06 -6.29 -15.15
N LEU A 114 -15.53 -7.34 -14.54
CA LEU A 114 -14.26 -7.34 -13.82
C LEU A 114 -13.09 -6.87 -14.70
N GLY A 115 -13.09 -7.25 -15.98
CA GLY A 115 -12.08 -6.80 -16.97
C GLY A 115 -12.00 -5.27 -17.08
N ASN A 116 -13.13 -4.58 -16.88
CA ASN A 116 -13.28 -3.13 -16.90
C ASN A 116 -13.22 -2.47 -15.51
N HIS A 117 -12.88 -3.24 -14.47
CA HIS A 117 -12.81 -2.77 -13.08
C HIS A 117 -11.38 -2.84 -12.56
N ARG A 118 -10.93 -1.80 -11.85
CA ARG A 118 -9.65 -1.78 -11.13
C ARG A 118 -9.82 -1.02 -9.82
N PRO A 119 -9.00 -1.31 -8.79
CA PRO A 119 -8.00 -2.40 -8.74
C PRO A 119 -8.66 -3.76 -8.49
N HIS A 120 -7.91 -4.82 -8.79
CA HIS A 120 -8.21 -6.17 -8.30
C HIS A 120 -7.43 -6.37 -7.01
N THR A 121 -8.11 -6.79 -5.94
CA THR A 121 -7.49 -6.95 -4.61
C THR A 121 -7.53 -8.42 -4.19
N PRO A 122 -6.62 -8.88 -3.29
CA PRO A 122 -6.67 -10.24 -2.77
C PRO A 122 -8.04 -10.58 -2.16
N ALA A 123 -8.64 -9.65 -1.41
CA ALA A 123 -9.97 -9.82 -0.82
C ALA A 123 -11.07 -10.04 -1.88
N LEU A 124 -11.03 -9.29 -2.99
CA LEU A 124 -11.96 -9.49 -4.09
C LEU A 124 -11.73 -10.85 -4.75
N MET A 125 -10.48 -11.25 -4.98
CA MET A 125 -10.13 -12.55 -5.56
C MET A 125 -10.57 -13.72 -4.70
N THR A 126 -10.38 -13.64 -3.37
CA THR A 126 -10.90 -14.62 -2.43
C THR A 126 -12.43 -14.70 -2.49
N GLN A 127 -13.13 -13.56 -2.56
CA GLN A 127 -14.60 -13.56 -2.68
C GLN A 127 -15.06 -14.23 -3.99
N ILE A 128 -14.43 -13.90 -5.12
CA ILE A 128 -14.71 -14.53 -6.42
C ILE A 128 -14.46 -16.04 -6.33
N GLY A 129 -13.33 -16.45 -5.75
CA GLY A 129 -12.98 -17.84 -5.50
C GLY A 129 -14.08 -18.56 -4.72
N THR A 130 -14.46 -18.02 -3.55
CA THR A 130 -15.50 -18.60 -2.70
C THR A 130 -16.83 -18.74 -3.44
N ALA A 131 -17.22 -17.75 -4.23
CA ALA A 131 -18.46 -17.79 -4.99
C ALA A 131 -18.43 -18.83 -6.11
N LEU A 132 -17.34 -18.93 -6.88
CA LEU A 132 -17.18 -19.94 -7.92
C LEU A 132 -17.07 -21.36 -7.34
N GLY A 133 -16.32 -21.56 -6.26
CA GLY A 133 -16.29 -22.85 -5.56
C GLY A 133 -17.68 -23.22 -4.99
N GLY A 134 -18.40 -22.25 -4.43
CA GLY A 134 -19.78 -22.43 -3.97
C GLY A 134 -20.73 -22.80 -5.11
N LEU A 135 -20.57 -22.18 -6.28
CA LEU A 135 -21.31 -22.52 -7.50
C LEU A 135 -21.05 -23.96 -7.94
N THR A 136 -19.79 -24.40 -7.99
CA THR A 136 -19.43 -25.79 -8.32
C THR A 136 -20.02 -26.79 -7.32
N THR A 137 -20.00 -26.45 -6.02
CA THR A 137 -20.62 -27.28 -4.97
C THR A 137 -22.14 -27.36 -5.15
N ALA A 138 -22.81 -26.23 -5.44
CA ALA A 138 -24.26 -26.19 -5.66
C ALA A 138 -24.69 -26.99 -6.90
N LEU A 139 -23.86 -27.03 -7.94
CA LEU A 139 -24.09 -27.79 -9.17
C LEU A 139 -23.81 -29.30 -9.03
N ALA A 140 -23.21 -29.77 -7.93
CA ALA A 140 -22.78 -31.17 -7.81
C ALA A 140 -23.92 -32.20 -7.98
N GLY A 141 -25.16 -31.82 -7.61
CA GLY A 141 -26.36 -32.65 -7.75
C GLY A 141 -27.16 -32.42 -9.04
N PHE A 142 -26.71 -31.51 -9.92
CA PHE A 142 -27.38 -31.22 -11.19
C PHE A 142 -27.03 -32.30 -12.23
N ASP A 143 -27.96 -32.61 -13.13
CA ASP A 143 -27.68 -33.51 -14.25
C ASP A 143 -28.52 -33.13 -15.47
N HIS A 144 -27.92 -33.24 -16.65
CA HIS A 144 -28.54 -32.92 -17.93
C HIS A 144 -27.72 -33.51 -19.09
N PRO A 145 -28.34 -34.10 -20.14
CA PRO A 145 -27.61 -34.74 -21.24
C PRO A 145 -26.63 -33.83 -21.99
N GLN A 146 -26.91 -32.53 -22.06
CA GLN A 146 -26.04 -31.56 -22.75
C GLN A 146 -24.74 -31.23 -21.99
N LEU A 147 -24.58 -31.70 -20.76
CA LEU A 147 -23.31 -31.56 -20.03
C LEU A 147 -22.18 -32.38 -20.66
N ASP A 148 -22.51 -33.43 -21.43
CA ASP A 148 -21.55 -34.32 -22.08
C ASP A 148 -21.34 -33.97 -23.57
N ARG A 149 -21.77 -32.77 -24.00
CA ARG A 149 -21.60 -32.32 -25.39
C ARG A 149 -20.13 -32.04 -25.71
N GLU A 150 -19.76 -32.28 -26.97
CA GLU A 150 -18.47 -31.82 -27.49
C GLU A 150 -18.57 -30.36 -27.92
N PHE A 151 -17.63 -29.53 -27.47
CA PHE A 151 -17.49 -28.15 -27.90
C PHE A 151 -16.03 -27.71 -27.83
N LYS A 152 -15.70 -26.68 -28.59
CA LYS A 152 -14.32 -26.20 -28.80
C LYS A 152 -13.58 -25.84 -27.51
N TRP A 153 -14.30 -25.32 -26.52
CA TRP A 153 -13.73 -24.84 -25.26
C TRP A 153 -13.71 -25.89 -24.15
N HIS A 154 -14.08 -27.14 -24.44
CA HIS A 154 -14.14 -28.20 -23.46
C HIS A 154 -12.75 -28.47 -22.84
N PRO A 155 -12.59 -28.36 -21.51
CA PRO A 155 -11.28 -28.29 -20.84
C PRO A 155 -10.48 -29.59 -20.88
N ARG A 156 -11.13 -30.73 -21.15
CA ARG A 156 -10.45 -32.04 -21.31
C ARG A 156 -9.99 -32.33 -22.73
N THR A 157 -10.34 -31.49 -23.70
CA THR A 157 -10.07 -31.76 -25.12
C THR A 157 -9.46 -30.54 -25.83
N PRO A 158 -8.32 -29.99 -25.35
CA PRO A 158 -7.66 -28.84 -25.97
C PRO A 158 -6.91 -29.19 -27.27
N HIS A 159 -6.84 -30.47 -27.64
CA HIS A 159 -6.00 -31.02 -28.72
C HIS A 159 -6.13 -30.32 -30.08
N TRP A 160 -7.30 -29.78 -30.42
CA TRP A 160 -7.48 -29.04 -31.68
C TRP A 160 -6.53 -27.83 -31.78
N ALA A 161 -6.19 -27.21 -30.64
CA ALA A 161 -5.26 -26.08 -30.59
C ALA A 161 -3.81 -26.53 -30.78
N PHE A 162 -3.50 -27.80 -30.48
CA PHE A 162 -2.16 -28.35 -30.61
C PHE A 162 -1.82 -28.47 -32.10
N ASP A 163 -2.78 -28.98 -32.88
CA ASP A 163 -2.70 -29.08 -34.34
C ASP A 163 -2.62 -27.71 -35.03
N ALA A 164 -3.12 -26.65 -34.37
CA ALA A 164 -3.15 -25.29 -34.89
C ALA A 164 -2.07 -24.37 -34.30
N LEU A 165 -1.11 -24.90 -33.55
CA LEU A 165 -0.06 -24.13 -32.89
C LEU A 165 0.79 -23.28 -33.87
N ASP A 166 0.86 -23.71 -35.14
CA ASP A 166 1.54 -22.96 -36.20
C ASP A 166 0.91 -21.58 -36.50
N ALA A 167 -0.29 -21.31 -36.02
CA ALA A 167 -0.91 -19.98 -36.08
C ALA A 167 -0.20 -18.94 -35.19
N ILE A 168 0.57 -19.36 -34.18
CA ILE A 168 1.35 -18.45 -33.33
C ILE A 168 2.68 -18.11 -34.02
N GLU A 169 2.83 -16.84 -34.41
CA GLU A 169 4.03 -16.36 -35.12
C GLU A 169 5.20 -16.07 -34.17
N ASP A 170 4.90 -15.62 -32.94
CA ASP A 170 5.90 -15.32 -31.91
C ASP A 170 6.56 -16.62 -31.40
N LYS A 171 7.86 -16.75 -31.62
CA LYS A 171 8.60 -17.99 -31.32
C LYS A 171 8.70 -18.29 -29.83
N ASP A 172 8.89 -17.27 -29.00
CA ASP A 172 9.06 -17.46 -27.55
C ASP A 172 7.72 -17.87 -26.95
N LEU A 173 6.65 -17.16 -27.32
CA LEU A 173 5.29 -17.51 -26.92
C LEU A 173 4.89 -18.90 -27.41
N LYS A 174 5.19 -19.24 -28.68
CA LYS A 174 4.92 -20.56 -29.24
C LYS A 174 5.63 -21.66 -28.46
N SER A 175 6.88 -21.44 -28.05
CA SER A 175 7.65 -22.39 -27.24
C SER A 175 6.99 -22.66 -25.90
N ILE A 176 6.55 -21.61 -25.20
CA ILE A 176 5.86 -21.72 -23.91
C ILE A 176 4.53 -22.47 -24.07
N ILE A 177 3.71 -22.12 -25.06
CA ILE A 177 2.45 -22.81 -25.33
C ILE A 177 2.69 -24.29 -25.62
N ASN A 178 3.68 -24.60 -26.45
CA ASN A 178 4.04 -25.98 -26.81
C ASN A 178 4.44 -26.80 -25.58
N GLU A 179 5.24 -26.21 -24.69
CA GLU A 179 5.65 -26.85 -23.43
C GLU A 179 4.42 -27.25 -22.60
N TYR A 180 3.47 -26.34 -22.41
CA TYR A 180 2.26 -26.65 -21.63
C TYR A 180 1.30 -27.61 -22.35
N PHE A 181 1.28 -27.63 -23.68
CA PHE A 181 0.55 -28.66 -24.44
C PHE A 181 1.18 -30.05 -24.24
N TYR A 182 2.51 -30.16 -24.21
CA TYR A 182 3.19 -31.41 -23.84
C TYR A 182 2.90 -31.81 -22.40
N ILE A 183 3.00 -30.87 -21.45
CA ILE A 183 2.65 -31.12 -20.03
C ILE A 183 1.20 -31.57 -19.89
N PHE A 184 0.29 -31.01 -20.69
CA PHE A 184 -1.11 -31.43 -20.69
C PHE A 184 -1.25 -32.91 -21.06
N THR A 185 -0.65 -33.35 -22.17
CA THR A 185 -0.70 -34.74 -22.62
C THR A 185 0.01 -35.70 -21.67
N ASP A 186 1.19 -35.32 -21.16
CA ASP A 186 2.02 -36.21 -20.33
C ASP A 186 1.53 -36.32 -18.88
N ARG A 187 1.06 -35.21 -18.29
CA ARG A 187 0.65 -35.12 -16.87
C ARG A 187 -0.83 -34.89 -16.70
N CYS A 188 -1.41 -33.85 -17.30
CA CYS A 188 -2.76 -33.42 -16.95
C CYS A 188 -3.83 -34.41 -17.39
N GLU A 189 -3.78 -34.89 -18.63
CA GLU A 189 -4.79 -35.81 -19.18
C GLU A 189 -4.86 -37.14 -18.41
N PRO A 190 -3.74 -37.82 -18.10
CA PRO A 190 -3.76 -39.00 -17.24
C PRO A 190 -4.33 -38.74 -15.84
N GLU A 191 -3.99 -37.63 -15.19
CA GLU A 191 -4.51 -37.32 -13.86
C GLU A 191 -6.00 -36.94 -13.88
N LEU A 192 -6.42 -36.12 -14.84
CA LEU A 192 -7.83 -35.76 -15.03
C LEU A 192 -8.72 -36.99 -15.24
N SER A 193 -8.20 -38.05 -15.88
CA SER A 193 -8.93 -39.31 -16.08
C SER A 193 -9.25 -40.07 -14.78
N LYS A 194 -8.47 -39.82 -13.72
CA LYS A 194 -8.63 -40.43 -12.39
C LYS A 194 -9.58 -39.63 -11.49
N LEU A 195 -9.80 -38.35 -11.80
CA LEU A 195 -10.64 -37.46 -11.02
C LEU A 195 -12.12 -37.63 -11.38
N VAL A 196 -12.99 -37.41 -10.38
CA VAL A 196 -14.44 -37.50 -10.56
C VAL A 196 -14.94 -36.28 -11.33
N ALA A 197 -15.50 -36.51 -12.52
CA ALA A 197 -16.15 -35.46 -13.30
C ALA A 197 -17.56 -35.15 -12.77
N ARG A 198 -17.87 -33.86 -12.63
CA ARG A 198 -19.17 -33.35 -12.16
C ARG A 198 -19.61 -32.16 -13.02
N PRO A 199 -20.86 -31.70 -12.93
CA PRO A 199 -21.27 -30.48 -13.61
C PRO A 199 -20.48 -29.28 -13.07
N VAL A 200 -19.90 -28.49 -13.96
CA VAL A 200 -19.12 -27.29 -13.65
C VAL A 200 -19.57 -26.12 -14.53
N HIS A 201 -19.36 -24.89 -14.06
CA HIS A 201 -19.71 -23.66 -14.80
C HIS A 201 -18.78 -23.45 -16.01
N CYS A 202 -17.48 -23.61 -15.77
CA CYS A 202 -16.38 -23.59 -16.74
C CYS A 202 -16.23 -22.30 -17.56
N ASP A 203 -16.75 -21.17 -17.08
CA ASP A 203 -16.63 -19.89 -17.80
C ASP A 203 -16.55 -18.64 -16.90
N GLY A 204 -15.91 -18.77 -15.74
CA GLY A 204 -15.66 -17.69 -14.78
C GLY A 204 -14.60 -16.68 -15.24
N ASN A 205 -14.67 -16.19 -16.48
CA ASN A 205 -13.75 -15.19 -17.02
C ASN A 205 -14.09 -13.75 -16.57
N ASP A 206 -13.18 -12.81 -16.80
CA ASP A 206 -13.25 -11.42 -16.33
C ASP A 206 -14.38 -10.58 -16.98
N TYR A 207 -15.00 -11.06 -18.07
CA TYR A 207 -16.19 -10.45 -18.68
C TYR A 207 -17.51 -11.07 -18.22
N ASN A 208 -17.45 -12.24 -17.58
CA ASN A 208 -18.60 -12.94 -17.01
C ASN A 208 -18.74 -12.79 -15.48
N LEU A 209 -17.81 -12.03 -14.87
CA LEU A 209 -17.86 -11.64 -13.46
C LEU A 209 -18.19 -10.15 -13.35
N LEU A 210 -19.29 -9.83 -12.66
CA LEU A 210 -19.74 -8.46 -12.45
C LEU A 210 -19.33 -7.98 -11.07
N ILE A 211 -18.74 -6.79 -11.00
CA ILE A 211 -18.21 -6.17 -9.79
C ILE A 211 -19.02 -4.94 -9.42
N THR A 212 -19.43 -4.88 -8.16
CA THR A 212 -19.98 -3.68 -7.54
C THR A 212 -18.88 -2.96 -6.77
N ALA A 213 -18.79 -1.64 -6.92
CA ALA A 213 -17.76 -0.84 -6.28
C ALA A 213 -18.40 0.14 -5.29
N SER A 214 -17.73 0.32 -4.16
CA SER A 214 -18.07 1.30 -3.13
C SER A 214 -16.80 2.00 -2.64
N ALA A 215 -16.96 3.05 -1.82
CA ALA A 215 -15.82 3.70 -1.17
C ALA A 215 -15.08 2.76 -0.19
N ASP A 216 -15.71 1.68 0.26
CA ASP A 216 -15.14 0.73 1.23
C ASP A 216 -14.49 -0.49 0.56
N GLY A 217 -14.65 -0.65 -0.75
CA GLY A 217 -14.09 -1.76 -1.50
C GLY A 217 -14.97 -2.20 -2.65
N SER A 218 -14.51 -3.23 -3.36
CA SER A 218 -15.23 -3.86 -4.46
C SER A 218 -15.70 -5.24 -4.03
N SER A 219 -16.83 -5.68 -4.56
CA SER A 219 -17.40 -6.99 -4.29
C SER A 219 -18.00 -7.63 -5.54
N LEU A 220 -18.10 -8.96 -5.56
CA LEU A 220 -18.80 -9.68 -6.61
C LEU A 220 -20.31 -9.36 -6.57
N GLY A 221 -20.81 -8.81 -7.66
CA GLY A 221 -22.23 -8.49 -7.89
C GLY A 221 -22.96 -9.51 -8.77
N GLY A 222 -22.23 -10.30 -9.58
CA GLY A 222 -22.87 -11.28 -10.47
C GLY A 222 -21.91 -12.27 -11.13
N ILE A 223 -22.39 -13.49 -11.35
CA ILE A 223 -21.78 -14.52 -12.22
C ILE A 223 -22.78 -14.78 -13.34
N ILE A 224 -22.36 -14.51 -14.58
CA ILE A 224 -23.22 -14.66 -15.76
C ILE A 224 -22.64 -15.68 -16.74
N ASP A 225 -23.43 -15.94 -17.78
CA ASP A 225 -23.16 -16.87 -18.88
C ASP A 225 -23.00 -18.33 -18.46
N PHE A 226 -24.02 -19.15 -18.73
CA PHE A 226 -24.02 -20.58 -18.41
C PHE A 226 -23.89 -21.44 -19.68
N GLY A 227 -23.50 -20.82 -20.80
CA GLY A 227 -23.38 -21.48 -22.11
C GLY A 227 -22.26 -22.52 -22.18
N ASP A 228 -21.21 -22.39 -21.38
CA ASP A 228 -20.02 -23.25 -21.41
C ASP A 228 -20.02 -24.35 -20.33
N MET A 229 -21.13 -24.45 -19.57
CA MET A 229 -21.30 -25.51 -18.57
C MET A 229 -21.05 -26.89 -19.16
N THR A 230 -20.32 -27.73 -18.44
CA THR A 230 -19.92 -29.07 -18.92
C THR A 230 -19.69 -30.04 -17.77
N ARG A 231 -19.50 -31.32 -18.08
CA ARG A 231 -19.06 -32.35 -17.12
C ARG A 231 -17.54 -32.50 -17.14
N ALA A 232 -16.87 -32.01 -16.09
CA ALA A 232 -15.42 -32.11 -15.94
C ALA A 232 -14.99 -32.23 -14.46
N PRO A 233 -13.76 -32.67 -14.17
CA PRO A 233 -13.18 -32.52 -12.83
C PRO A 233 -13.18 -31.06 -12.38
N VAL A 234 -13.39 -30.82 -11.08
CA VAL A 234 -13.54 -29.47 -10.48
C VAL A 234 -12.38 -28.54 -10.82
N VAL A 235 -11.16 -29.05 -10.82
CA VAL A 235 -9.96 -28.27 -11.15
C VAL A 235 -10.04 -27.61 -12.54
N CYS A 236 -10.80 -28.17 -13.49
CA CYS A 236 -10.96 -27.57 -14.81
C CYS A 236 -11.73 -26.25 -14.75
N ASP A 237 -12.73 -26.15 -13.88
CA ASP A 237 -13.54 -24.95 -13.65
C ASP A 237 -12.66 -23.84 -13.05
N LEU A 238 -11.96 -24.21 -11.97
CA LEU A 238 -11.00 -23.35 -11.29
C LEU A 238 -9.91 -22.83 -12.23
N ALA A 239 -9.24 -23.72 -12.98
CA ALA A 239 -8.16 -23.36 -13.88
C ALA A 239 -8.63 -22.47 -15.04
N THR A 240 -9.88 -22.65 -15.48
CA THR A 240 -10.47 -21.81 -16.53
C THR A 240 -10.70 -20.38 -16.05
N ALA A 241 -11.26 -20.20 -14.86
CA ALA A 241 -11.40 -18.87 -14.26
C ALA A 241 -10.04 -18.23 -13.94
N ALA A 242 -9.13 -19.01 -13.34
CA ALA A 242 -7.78 -18.57 -13.00
C ALA A 242 -7.03 -17.96 -14.21
N ALA A 243 -7.21 -18.53 -15.41
CA ALA A 243 -6.55 -18.08 -16.63
C ALA A 243 -6.82 -16.60 -16.94
N TYR A 244 -8.00 -16.10 -16.60
CA TYR A 244 -8.38 -14.71 -16.86
C TYR A 244 -8.16 -13.80 -15.66
N LEU A 245 -8.24 -14.33 -14.43
CA LEU A 245 -8.06 -13.54 -13.20
C LEU A 245 -6.61 -13.11 -12.93
N VAL A 246 -5.63 -13.77 -13.57
CA VAL A 246 -4.20 -13.39 -13.48
C VAL A 246 -3.79 -12.31 -14.49
N LEU A 247 -4.67 -11.96 -15.43
CA LEU A 247 -4.35 -11.01 -16.49
C LEU A 247 -4.33 -9.56 -15.98
N ASP A 248 -3.43 -8.73 -16.52
CA ASP A 248 -3.26 -7.31 -16.19
C ASP A 248 -3.10 -7.00 -14.68
N GLN A 249 -2.48 -7.93 -13.95
CA GLN A 249 -2.15 -7.78 -12.53
C GLN A 249 -0.70 -7.35 -12.33
N THR A 250 -0.48 -6.50 -11.33
CA THR A 250 0.89 -6.20 -10.87
C THR A 250 1.50 -7.39 -10.12
N GLN A 251 0.68 -8.14 -9.37
CA GLN A 251 1.07 -9.31 -8.58
C GLN A 251 0.19 -10.52 -8.93
N PRO A 252 0.33 -11.10 -10.13
CA PRO A 252 -0.61 -12.12 -10.62
C PRO A 252 -0.62 -13.39 -9.77
N ILE A 253 0.52 -13.78 -9.19
CA ILE A 253 0.61 -14.99 -8.36
C ILE A 253 -0.07 -14.78 -6.99
N GLU A 254 -0.01 -13.58 -6.43
CA GLU A 254 -0.77 -13.24 -5.23
C GLU A 254 -2.28 -13.32 -5.48
N MET A 255 -2.74 -12.76 -6.61
CA MET A 255 -4.15 -12.84 -7.01
C MET A 255 -4.59 -14.30 -7.23
N LEU A 256 -3.74 -15.10 -7.89
CA LEU A 256 -4.00 -16.53 -8.10
C LEU A 256 -4.12 -17.28 -6.77
N SER A 257 -3.18 -17.08 -5.85
CA SER A 257 -3.20 -17.70 -4.51
C SER A 257 -4.46 -17.32 -3.74
N ALA A 258 -4.83 -16.04 -3.72
CA ALA A 258 -6.03 -15.56 -3.05
C ALA A 258 -7.33 -16.15 -3.65
N PHE A 259 -7.38 -16.27 -4.98
CA PHE A 259 -8.48 -16.88 -5.71
C PHE A 259 -8.61 -18.38 -5.41
N VAL A 260 -7.51 -19.14 -5.51
CA VAL A 260 -7.48 -20.58 -5.25
C VAL A 260 -7.82 -20.88 -3.78
N ALA A 261 -7.34 -20.09 -2.84
CA ALA A 261 -7.71 -20.20 -1.42
C ALA A 261 -9.22 -20.01 -1.20
N GLY A 262 -9.81 -18.98 -1.81
CA GLY A 262 -11.26 -18.76 -1.76
C GLY A 262 -12.04 -19.91 -2.37
N TYR A 263 -11.62 -20.39 -3.55
CA TYR A 263 -12.26 -21.51 -4.23
C TYR A 263 -12.20 -22.79 -3.40
N HIS A 264 -11.04 -23.09 -2.81
CA HIS A 264 -10.88 -24.22 -1.89
C HIS A 264 -11.84 -24.14 -0.69
N GLY A 265 -12.07 -22.93 -0.16
CA GLY A 265 -13.05 -22.69 0.90
C GLY A 265 -14.51 -22.97 0.49
N GLY A 266 -14.86 -22.74 -0.77
CA GLY A 266 -16.20 -23.04 -1.32
C GLY A 266 -16.36 -24.47 -1.87
N CYS A 267 -15.28 -25.06 -2.37
CA CYS A 267 -15.22 -26.43 -2.89
C CYS A 267 -13.83 -27.02 -2.56
N PRO A 268 -13.72 -27.85 -1.51
CA PRO A 268 -12.44 -28.41 -1.09
C PRO A 268 -11.75 -29.20 -2.21
N LEU A 269 -10.47 -28.92 -2.38
CA LEU A 269 -9.59 -29.50 -3.41
C LEU A 269 -8.61 -30.47 -2.76
N SER A 270 -8.20 -31.50 -3.52
CA SER A 270 -7.08 -32.37 -3.16
C SER A 270 -5.72 -31.78 -3.56
N GLU A 271 -4.62 -32.25 -2.97
CA GLU A 271 -3.25 -31.88 -3.39
C GLU A 271 -3.03 -32.12 -4.89
N THR A 272 -3.52 -33.24 -5.42
CA THR A 272 -3.47 -33.55 -6.85
C THR A 272 -4.19 -32.50 -7.70
N GLU A 273 -5.36 -32.03 -7.27
CA GLU A 273 -6.09 -30.98 -7.98
C GLU A 273 -5.33 -29.65 -7.92
N ILE A 274 -4.73 -29.28 -6.78
CA ILE A 274 -3.91 -28.06 -6.66
C ILE A 274 -2.72 -28.11 -7.62
N GLY A 275 -2.02 -29.23 -7.71
CA GLY A 275 -0.90 -29.42 -8.63
C GLY A 275 -1.27 -29.35 -10.12
N LEU A 276 -2.55 -29.46 -10.46
CA LEU A 276 -3.06 -29.34 -11.82
C LEU A 276 -3.51 -27.91 -12.18
N VAL A 277 -3.70 -27.00 -11.22
CA VAL A 277 -4.22 -25.64 -11.47
C VAL A 277 -3.36 -24.89 -12.48
N TRP A 278 -2.07 -24.76 -12.18
CA TRP A 278 -1.13 -24.01 -13.02
C TRP A 278 -1.02 -24.56 -14.46
N PRO A 279 -0.71 -25.85 -14.69
CA PRO A 279 -0.57 -26.36 -16.05
C PRO A 279 -1.89 -26.32 -16.85
N LEU A 280 -3.05 -26.53 -16.21
CA LEU A 280 -4.35 -26.40 -16.88
C LEU A 280 -4.65 -24.94 -17.24
N MET A 281 -4.32 -24.00 -16.35
CA MET A 281 -4.48 -22.57 -16.59
C MET A 281 -3.63 -22.10 -17.77
N MET A 282 -2.35 -22.51 -17.80
CA MET A 282 -1.44 -22.20 -18.90
C MET A 282 -1.88 -22.84 -20.23
N THR A 283 -2.43 -24.06 -20.17
CA THR A 283 -3.05 -24.72 -21.34
C THR A 283 -4.25 -23.93 -21.84
N ARG A 284 -5.14 -23.48 -20.94
CA ARG A 284 -6.31 -22.65 -21.30
C ARG A 284 -5.91 -21.36 -21.98
N LEU A 285 -4.87 -20.68 -21.49
CA LEU A 285 -4.31 -19.48 -22.12
C LEU A 285 -3.74 -19.78 -23.51
N GLY A 286 -2.99 -20.88 -23.65
CA GLY A 286 -2.48 -21.33 -24.94
C GLY A 286 -3.59 -21.59 -25.97
N VAL A 287 -4.67 -22.27 -25.56
CA VAL A 287 -5.86 -22.49 -26.40
C VAL A 287 -6.51 -21.16 -26.80
N SER A 288 -6.63 -20.21 -25.86
CA SER A 288 -7.21 -18.88 -26.11
C SER A 288 -6.38 -18.07 -27.13
N LEU A 289 -5.05 -18.08 -27.01
CA LEU A 289 -4.14 -17.40 -27.94
C LEU A 289 -4.15 -18.05 -29.33
N VAL A 290 -4.13 -19.39 -29.42
CA VAL A 290 -4.26 -20.09 -30.71
C VAL A 290 -5.59 -19.77 -31.36
N ASN A 291 -6.69 -19.75 -30.60
CA ASN A 291 -7.99 -19.34 -31.09
C ASN A 291 -7.96 -17.92 -31.67
N SER A 292 -7.43 -16.96 -30.90
CA SER A 292 -7.34 -15.56 -31.30
C SER A 292 -6.53 -15.40 -32.60
N ALA A 293 -5.39 -16.08 -32.72
CA ALA A 293 -4.55 -16.06 -33.91
C ALA A 293 -5.29 -16.59 -35.16
N LEU A 294 -6.04 -17.69 -35.04
CA LEU A 294 -6.84 -18.24 -36.14
C LEU A 294 -8.00 -17.31 -36.54
N MET A 295 -8.70 -16.75 -35.56
CA MET A 295 -9.84 -15.87 -35.80
C MET A 295 -9.41 -14.54 -36.43
N LYS A 296 -8.25 -14.01 -36.05
CA LYS A 296 -7.65 -12.81 -36.66
C LYS A 296 -7.38 -12.97 -38.16
N GLN A 297 -7.05 -14.18 -38.61
CA GLN A 297 -6.90 -14.48 -40.04
C GLN A 297 -8.24 -14.41 -40.80
N GLN A 298 -9.36 -14.64 -40.12
CA GLN A 298 -10.70 -14.67 -40.72
C GLN A 298 -11.46 -13.34 -40.55
N ARG A 299 -11.24 -12.64 -39.43
CA ARG A 299 -11.93 -11.41 -39.02
C ARG A 299 -10.93 -10.46 -38.33
N PRO A 300 -10.02 -9.82 -39.09
CA PRO A 300 -8.94 -9.00 -38.52
C PRO A 300 -9.45 -7.75 -37.80
N ASP A 301 -10.66 -7.27 -38.12
CA ASP A 301 -11.25 -6.05 -37.57
C ASP A 301 -12.21 -6.29 -36.40
N ASP A 302 -12.32 -7.53 -35.89
CA ASP A 302 -13.22 -7.87 -34.78
C ASP A 302 -12.53 -7.63 -33.42
N PRO A 303 -12.91 -6.58 -32.66
CA PRO A 303 -12.26 -6.27 -31.39
C PRO A 303 -12.48 -7.34 -30.32
N TYR A 304 -13.57 -8.12 -30.42
CA TYR A 304 -13.87 -9.20 -29.48
C TYR A 304 -12.84 -10.33 -29.55
N VAL A 305 -12.26 -10.56 -30.73
CA VAL A 305 -11.28 -11.64 -30.99
C VAL A 305 -9.93 -11.39 -30.30
N THR A 306 -9.60 -10.14 -29.98
CA THR A 306 -8.25 -9.74 -29.50
C THR A 306 -8.25 -9.19 -28.08
N ILE A 307 -9.41 -9.12 -27.42
CA ILE A 307 -9.60 -8.42 -26.14
C ILE A 307 -8.68 -8.93 -25.02
N SER A 308 -8.44 -10.24 -24.97
CA SER A 308 -7.55 -10.88 -23.99
C SER A 308 -6.18 -11.28 -24.57
N GLU A 309 -5.92 -11.06 -25.87
CA GLU A 309 -4.70 -11.51 -26.57
C GLU A 309 -3.45 -10.86 -25.96
N ALA A 310 -3.45 -9.53 -25.82
CA ALA A 310 -2.29 -8.79 -25.33
C ALA A 310 -2.00 -9.08 -23.83
N PRO A 311 -2.99 -9.04 -22.91
CA PRO A 311 -2.78 -9.41 -21.51
C PRO A 311 -2.31 -10.86 -21.33
N ALA A 312 -2.90 -11.82 -22.06
CA ALA A 312 -2.52 -13.23 -22.01
C ALA A 312 -1.08 -13.44 -22.49
N ARG A 313 -0.69 -12.82 -23.61
CA ARG A 313 0.69 -12.85 -24.10
C ARG A 313 1.66 -12.27 -23.08
N ALA A 314 1.35 -11.11 -22.49
CA ALA A 314 2.20 -10.48 -21.50
C ALA A 314 2.40 -11.37 -20.26
N PHE A 315 1.31 -11.95 -19.75
CA PHE A 315 1.36 -12.85 -18.61
C PHE A 315 2.16 -14.14 -18.91
N MET A 316 1.92 -14.82 -20.05
CA MET A 316 2.66 -16.04 -20.38
C MET A 316 4.17 -15.81 -20.53
N LEU A 317 4.58 -14.67 -21.10
CA LEU A 317 5.99 -14.29 -21.19
C LEU A 317 6.59 -13.97 -19.81
N GLN A 318 5.83 -13.31 -18.93
CA GLN A 318 6.24 -13.07 -17.54
C GLN A 318 6.34 -14.38 -16.75
N ALA A 319 5.41 -15.31 -16.96
CA ALA A 319 5.33 -16.60 -16.28
C ALA A 319 6.54 -17.50 -16.60
N ALA A 320 7.21 -17.30 -17.74
CA ALA A 320 8.41 -18.06 -18.12
C ALA A 320 9.60 -17.89 -17.17
N SER A 321 9.60 -16.85 -16.32
CA SER A 321 10.64 -16.65 -15.30
C SER A 321 10.36 -17.39 -13.98
N ARG A 322 9.30 -18.20 -13.90
CA ARG A 322 8.89 -18.93 -12.69
C ARG A 322 8.79 -20.42 -12.98
N THR A 323 8.98 -21.24 -11.94
CA THR A 323 8.80 -22.70 -12.08
C THR A 323 7.38 -23.10 -11.69
N ALA A 324 6.84 -24.12 -12.37
CA ALA A 324 5.53 -24.68 -12.01
C ALA A 324 5.51 -25.21 -10.56
N ALA A 325 6.64 -25.72 -10.07
CA ALA A 325 6.79 -26.20 -8.71
C ALA A 325 6.68 -25.06 -7.68
N GLU A 326 7.32 -23.91 -7.90
CA GLU A 326 7.16 -22.73 -7.03
C GLU A 326 5.68 -22.35 -6.91
N ILE A 327 4.97 -22.27 -8.04
CA ILE A 327 3.55 -21.92 -8.05
C ILE A 327 2.73 -22.97 -7.30
N GLU A 328 2.93 -24.26 -7.58
CA GLU A 328 2.24 -25.36 -6.90
C GLU A 328 2.41 -25.26 -5.37
N MET A 329 3.63 -25.05 -4.88
CA MET A 329 3.90 -24.88 -3.44
C MET A 329 3.19 -23.65 -2.86
N ARG A 330 3.15 -22.53 -3.58
CA ARG A 330 2.42 -21.33 -3.15
C ARG A 330 0.92 -21.59 -3.01
N LEU A 331 0.34 -22.31 -3.97
CA LEU A 331 -1.08 -22.67 -3.92
C LEU A 331 -1.39 -23.66 -2.79
N LEU A 332 -0.50 -24.61 -2.52
CA LEU A 332 -0.60 -25.51 -1.36
C LEU A 332 -0.62 -24.70 -0.05
N VAL A 333 0.34 -23.79 0.13
CA VAL A 333 0.39 -22.91 1.31
C VAL A 333 -0.86 -22.04 1.42
N ALA A 334 -1.33 -21.45 0.32
CA ALA A 334 -2.53 -20.61 0.31
C ALA A 334 -3.81 -21.37 0.72
N THR A 335 -3.84 -22.69 0.51
CA THR A 335 -4.96 -23.57 0.90
C THR A 335 -4.74 -24.27 2.24
N GLY A 336 -3.66 -23.96 2.96
CA GLY A 336 -3.34 -24.55 4.27
C GLY A 336 -2.80 -25.98 4.20
N MET A 337 -2.30 -26.41 3.04
CA MET A 337 -1.63 -27.70 2.84
C MET A 337 -0.11 -27.58 3.05
N ASP A 338 0.56 -28.73 3.17
CA ASP A 338 2.02 -28.79 3.30
C ASP A 338 2.71 -28.18 2.06
N VAL A 339 3.69 -27.29 2.28
CA VAL A 339 4.45 -26.65 1.19
C VAL A 339 5.17 -27.67 0.30
N THR A 340 5.56 -28.79 0.88
CA THR A 340 6.07 -29.97 0.17
C THR A 340 5.50 -31.22 0.83
N PRO A 341 5.30 -32.34 0.11
CA PRO A 341 4.82 -33.57 0.71
C PRO A 341 5.61 -33.98 1.96
N GLY A 342 4.93 -34.06 3.11
CA GLY A 342 5.51 -34.48 4.39
C GLY A 342 6.18 -33.37 5.22
N ALA A 343 6.10 -32.10 4.81
CA ALA A 343 6.69 -30.97 5.54
C ALA A 343 6.24 -30.88 7.01
N ALA A 344 4.93 -31.06 7.28
CA ALA A 344 4.43 -31.03 8.65
C ALA A 344 4.95 -32.20 9.48
N HIS A 345 5.11 -33.39 8.86
CA HIS A 345 5.67 -34.55 9.53
C HIS A 345 7.17 -34.36 9.86
N VAL A 346 7.96 -33.80 8.93
CA VAL A 346 9.37 -33.45 9.19
C VAL A 346 9.46 -32.50 10.38
N SER A 347 8.66 -31.43 10.41
CA SER A 347 8.67 -30.46 11.51
C SER A 347 8.29 -31.11 12.85
N ALA A 348 7.26 -31.96 12.87
CA ALA A 348 6.85 -32.69 14.06
C ALA A 348 7.92 -33.70 14.54
N TRP A 349 8.60 -34.36 13.60
CA TRP A 349 9.71 -35.26 13.91
C TRP A 349 10.90 -34.50 14.51
N ILE A 350 11.24 -33.33 13.98
CA ILE A 350 12.30 -32.47 14.53
C ILE A 350 11.96 -32.10 15.98
N ALA A 351 10.75 -31.61 16.23
CA ALA A 351 10.28 -31.24 17.56
C ALA A 351 10.37 -32.40 18.57
N ALA A 352 9.95 -33.60 18.16
CA ALA A 352 9.98 -34.80 18.99
C ALA A 352 11.41 -35.28 19.32
N ASN A 353 12.41 -34.92 18.50
CA ASN A 353 13.79 -35.38 18.63
C ASN A 353 14.77 -34.26 19.05
N ARG A 354 14.30 -33.06 19.38
CA ARG A 354 15.09 -31.88 19.74
C ARG A 354 16.27 -32.18 20.67
N ASP A 355 16.03 -32.91 21.76
CA ASP A 355 17.03 -33.15 22.80
C ASP A 355 18.08 -34.21 22.41
N SER A 356 17.94 -34.83 21.23
CA SER A 356 18.86 -35.86 20.69
C SER A 356 19.87 -35.32 19.68
N PHE A 357 19.67 -34.10 19.16
CA PHE A 357 20.54 -33.53 18.14
C PHE A 357 21.89 -33.10 18.71
N ALA A 358 22.94 -33.23 17.91
CA ALA A 358 24.27 -32.78 18.31
C ALA A 358 24.32 -31.23 18.35
N PRO A 359 24.99 -30.61 19.35
CA PRO A 359 25.05 -29.16 19.44
C PRO A 359 25.83 -28.54 18.27
N VAL A 360 25.15 -27.76 17.43
CA VAL A 360 25.74 -27.13 16.22
C VAL A 360 26.96 -26.26 16.53
N MET A 361 26.95 -25.58 17.68
CA MET A 361 28.06 -24.73 18.13
C MET A 361 29.00 -25.43 19.13
N GLY A 362 28.96 -26.76 19.20
CA GLY A 362 29.75 -27.61 20.11
C GLY A 362 29.33 -27.57 21.58
N ARG A 363 28.31 -26.77 21.92
CA ARG A 363 27.71 -26.63 23.25
C ARG A 363 26.24 -26.19 23.14
N GLY A 364 25.46 -26.41 24.20
CA GLY A 364 24.07 -25.96 24.27
C GLY A 364 23.95 -24.43 24.25
N LEU A 365 22.89 -23.92 23.62
CA LEU A 365 22.63 -22.48 23.44
C LEU A 365 21.52 -21.93 24.35
N ALA A 366 20.88 -22.77 25.18
CA ALA A 366 19.72 -22.37 25.98
C ALA A 366 19.99 -21.19 26.94
N ASP A 367 21.23 -21.08 27.46
CA ASP A 367 21.65 -20.01 28.37
C ASP A 367 22.35 -18.83 27.66
N ALA A 368 22.44 -18.87 26.32
CA ALA A 368 23.03 -17.79 25.55
C ALA A 368 22.13 -16.54 25.57
N PRO A 369 22.67 -15.32 25.80
CA PRO A 369 21.87 -14.11 25.74
C PRO A 369 21.28 -13.90 24.35
N LYS A 370 20.02 -13.47 24.32
CA LYS A 370 19.36 -13.08 23.08
C LYS A 370 19.81 -11.69 22.62
N CYS A 371 19.90 -11.50 21.32
CA CYS A 371 20.18 -10.21 20.70
C CYS A 371 19.13 -9.91 19.63
N SER A 372 19.01 -8.64 19.26
CA SER A 372 18.07 -8.19 18.23
C SER A 372 18.74 -7.20 17.27
N CYS A 373 18.55 -7.44 15.98
CA CYS A 373 18.85 -6.52 14.89
C CYS A 373 17.57 -5.93 14.27
N ALA A 374 16.43 -6.13 14.93
CA ALA A 374 15.13 -5.73 14.40
C ALA A 374 14.95 -4.21 14.28
N VAL A 375 14.05 -3.81 13.40
CA VAL A 375 13.69 -2.40 13.12
C VAL A 375 13.39 -1.56 14.37
N GLY A 376 12.75 -2.14 15.39
CA GLY A 376 12.40 -1.46 16.64
C GLY A 376 13.47 -1.49 17.73
N ASP A 377 14.48 -2.35 17.59
CA ASP A 377 15.47 -2.63 18.64
C ASP A 377 16.88 -2.17 18.27
N SER A 378 17.14 -1.95 16.98
CA SER A 378 18.46 -1.60 16.45
C SER A 378 18.48 -0.19 15.85
N THR A 379 19.53 0.56 16.17
CA THR A 379 19.87 1.83 15.51
C THR A 379 20.73 1.63 14.25
N LEU A 380 21.12 0.39 13.93
CA LEU A 380 21.93 0.04 12.77
C LEU A 380 21.07 -0.52 11.63
N PRO A 381 21.45 -0.28 10.37
CA PRO A 381 22.43 0.75 9.94
C PRO A 381 21.88 2.15 10.21
N ALA A 382 22.70 3.15 10.51
CA ALA A 382 22.22 4.52 10.73
C ALA A 382 21.39 5.05 9.55
N ASP A 383 21.82 4.72 8.32
CA ASP A 383 21.08 4.89 7.08
C ASP A 383 20.48 3.54 6.62
N PRO A 384 19.16 3.32 6.75
CA PRO A 384 18.50 2.09 6.29
C PRO A 384 18.44 1.89 4.78
N THR A 385 19.07 2.76 4.00
CA THR A 385 19.31 2.59 2.55
C THR A 385 20.74 2.18 2.24
N HIS A 386 21.65 2.24 3.22
CA HIS A 386 23.06 1.88 3.04
C HIS A 386 23.74 1.57 4.39
N ILE A 387 24.14 0.31 4.58
CA ILE A 387 24.99 -0.08 5.73
C ILE A 387 26.48 0.08 5.37
N CYS A 388 27.24 0.74 6.24
CA CYS A 388 28.69 0.82 6.04
C CYS A 388 29.44 -0.38 6.62
N ALA A 389 30.68 -0.61 6.16
CA ALA A 389 31.50 -1.73 6.61
C ALA A 389 31.74 -1.77 8.13
N HIS A 390 31.82 -0.60 8.79
CA HIS A 390 31.95 -0.54 10.23
C HIS A 390 30.70 -1.08 10.95
N GLU A 391 29.51 -0.66 10.50
CA GLU A 391 28.25 -1.09 11.09
C GLU A 391 28.00 -2.58 10.86
N ALA A 392 28.36 -3.10 9.68
CA ALA A 392 28.24 -4.52 9.35
C ALA A 392 29.07 -5.42 10.28
N VAL A 393 30.25 -4.95 10.74
CA VAL A 393 31.08 -5.68 11.71
C VAL A 393 30.73 -5.42 13.17
N THR A 394 29.75 -4.56 13.45
CA THR A 394 29.29 -4.20 14.80
C THR A 394 27.78 -4.35 15.01
N LEU A 395 27.11 -5.20 14.22
CA LEU A 395 25.65 -5.41 14.27
C LEU A 395 25.10 -5.63 15.69
N VAL A 396 25.83 -6.42 16.48
CA VAL A 396 25.52 -6.68 17.89
C VAL A 396 26.70 -6.21 18.75
N PRO A 397 26.70 -4.94 19.21
CA PRO A 397 27.80 -4.37 19.97
C PRO A 397 28.13 -5.15 21.25
N ALA A 398 27.13 -5.71 21.92
CA ALA A 398 27.31 -6.51 23.13
C ALA A 398 28.07 -7.83 22.89
N ALA A 399 28.07 -8.34 21.66
CA ALA A 399 28.80 -9.54 21.26
C ALA A 399 30.24 -9.24 20.82
N LEU A 400 30.60 -7.97 20.59
CA LEU A 400 31.94 -7.59 20.18
C LEU A 400 32.97 -7.96 21.24
N ASN A 401 34.01 -8.69 20.82
CA ASN A 401 35.11 -9.14 21.69
C ASN A 401 34.67 -9.99 22.90
N SER A 402 33.44 -10.53 22.87
CA SER A 402 32.95 -11.45 23.90
C SER A 402 33.32 -12.90 23.52
N ALA A 403 33.69 -13.71 24.52
CA ALA A 403 33.80 -15.16 24.35
C ALA A 403 32.44 -15.87 24.51
N GLN A 404 31.41 -15.13 24.93
CA GLN A 404 30.04 -15.59 25.05
C GLN A 404 29.34 -15.56 23.68
N MET A 405 28.47 -16.53 23.43
CA MET A 405 27.63 -16.57 22.22
C MET A 405 26.35 -15.78 22.45
N PHE A 406 25.86 -15.11 21.40
CA PHE A 406 24.56 -14.43 21.40
C PHE A 406 23.69 -15.00 20.29
N VAL A 407 22.40 -15.15 20.55
CA VAL A 407 21.45 -15.80 19.62
C VAL A 407 20.41 -14.79 19.16
N GLY A 408 20.20 -14.69 17.84
CA GLY A 408 19.19 -13.85 17.23
C GLY A 408 17.80 -14.49 17.23
N HIS A 409 16.84 -13.83 16.58
CA HIS A 409 15.47 -14.35 16.43
C HIS A 409 15.23 -14.83 14.99
N TYR A 410 14.34 -15.83 14.87
CA TYR A 410 13.72 -16.25 13.61
C TYR A 410 12.59 -15.28 13.23
N LEU A 411 12.44 -15.03 11.92
CA LEU A 411 11.54 -14.02 11.33
C LEU A 411 11.74 -12.63 11.92
N GLU A 412 12.99 -12.28 12.15
CA GLU A 412 13.36 -10.95 12.65
C GLU A 412 13.34 -9.91 11.51
N PRO A 413 12.59 -8.79 11.65
CA PRO A 413 12.50 -7.75 10.62
C PRO A 413 13.71 -6.81 10.69
N ARG A 414 14.69 -6.99 9.81
CA ARG A 414 15.97 -6.25 9.84
C ARG A 414 16.08 -5.27 8.67
N LEU A 415 16.64 -4.09 8.95
CA LEU A 415 16.92 -3.07 7.94
C LEU A 415 18.37 -3.11 7.40
N VAL A 416 19.13 -4.15 7.74
CA VAL A 416 20.55 -4.31 7.35
C VAL A 416 20.73 -4.72 5.89
N TYR A 417 19.68 -5.25 5.26
CA TYR A 417 19.67 -5.71 3.88
C TYR A 417 19.52 -4.53 2.91
N THR A 418 20.63 -3.82 2.67
CA THR A 418 20.61 -2.53 1.94
C THR A 418 21.07 -2.64 0.48
N GLU A 419 21.66 -3.76 0.07
CA GLU A 419 22.08 -3.97 -1.32
C GLU A 419 20.88 -4.15 -2.28
N PRO A 420 21.00 -3.74 -3.56
CA PRO A 420 19.94 -3.87 -4.56
C PRO A 420 19.41 -5.30 -4.73
N ALA A 421 20.25 -6.31 -4.47
CA ALA A 421 19.86 -7.72 -4.53
C ALA A 421 18.70 -8.07 -3.58
N PHE A 422 18.46 -7.29 -2.52
CA PHE A 422 17.36 -7.52 -1.58
C PHE A 422 16.04 -6.86 -2.00
N LEU A 423 16.01 -6.06 -3.07
CA LEU A 423 14.79 -5.47 -3.58
C LEU A 423 13.93 -6.54 -4.28
N THR A 424 12.63 -6.49 -4.05
CA THR A 424 11.62 -7.32 -4.74
C THR A 424 10.77 -6.49 -5.71
N GLY A 425 10.98 -5.17 -5.72
CA GLY A 425 10.44 -4.24 -6.70
C GLY A 425 11.50 -3.22 -7.16
N PRO A 426 11.14 -2.26 -8.01
CA PRO A 426 12.05 -1.21 -8.48
C PRO A 426 12.64 -0.34 -7.36
N SER A 427 11.93 -0.23 -6.23
CA SER A 427 12.34 0.54 -5.05
C SER A 427 12.00 -0.18 -3.75
N ALA A 428 12.63 0.24 -2.64
CA ALA A 428 12.36 -0.32 -1.31
C ALA A 428 10.93 -0.04 -0.80
N VAL A 429 10.23 0.96 -1.36
CA VAL A 429 8.81 1.23 -1.09
C VAL A 429 7.92 0.23 -1.83
N GLU A 430 8.33 -0.23 -3.00
CA GLU A 430 7.60 -1.25 -3.76
C GLU A 430 7.88 -2.67 -3.28
N GLY A 431 9.06 -2.93 -2.72
CA GLY A 431 9.34 -4.21 -2.07
C GLY A 431 10.81 -4.40 -1.70
N ARG A 432 11.05 -4.97 -0.53
CA ARG A 432 12.39 -5.33 -0.03
C ARG A 432 12.30 -6.49 0.95
N ARG A 433 13.23 -7.45 0.82
CA ARG A 433 13.40 -8.56 1.76
C ARG A 433 13.97 -8.05 3.08
N THR A 434 13.18 -8.10 4.13
CA THR A 434 13.55 -7.65 5.49
C THR A 434 13.42 -8.75 6.54
N MET A 435 12.71 -9.84 6.24
CA MET A 435 12.42 -10.88 7.21
C MET A 435 13.55 -11.91 7.25
N HIS A 436 14.28 -11.99 8.34
CA HIS A 436 15.37 -12.96 8.49
C HIS A 436 14.86 -14.40 8.59
N LEU A 437 15.28 -15.28 7.66
CA LEU A 437 14.72 -16.64 7.50
C LEU A 437 15.48 -17.74 8.26
N GLY A 438 16.49 -17.37 9.05
CA GLY A 438 17.26 -18.28 9.89
C GLY A 438 17.35 -17.80 11.33
N ILE A 439 18.26 -18.42 12.10
CA ILE A 439 18.73 -17.93 13.38
C ILE A 439 20.22 -17.68 13.28
N ASP A 440 20.62 -16.46 13.64
CA ASP A 440 22.02 -16.11 13.74
C ASP A 440 22.58 -16.40 15.13
N VAL A 441 23.77 -16.98 15.19
CA VAL A 441 24.54 -17.21 16.43
C VAL A 441 25.86 -16.47 16.35
N PHE A 442 25.94 -15.32 17.01
CA PHE A 442 27.16 -14.49 17.08
C PHE A 442 28.18 -15.13 18.01
N ALA A 443 29.39 -15.37 17.49
CA ALA A 443 30.48 -16.00 18.20
C ALA A 443 31.84 -15.59 17.60
N PRO A 444 32.97 -15.76 18.31
CA PRO A 444 34.29 -15.43 17.77
C PRO A 444 34.57 -16.16 16.44
N ALA A 445 35.26 -15.48 15.52
CA ALA A 445 35.78 -16.10 14.30
C ALA A 445 36.62 -17.35 14.62
N GLY A 446 36.55 -18.37 13.77
CA GLY A 446 37.19 -19.66 13.99
C GLY A 446 36.44 -20.60 14.95
N SER A 447 35.31 -20.19 15.54
CA SER A 447 34.46 -21.10 16.33
C SER A 447 34.03 -22.30 15.48
N ALA A 448 34.15 -23.51 16.04
CA ALA A 448 33.81 -24.76 15.35
C ALA A 448 32.29 -24.91 15.17
N VAL A 449 31.90 -25.41 14.01
CA VAL A 449 30.51 -25.69 13.62
C VAL A 449 30.36 -27.18 13.33
N PHE A 450 29.31 -27.79 13.88
CA PHE A 450 29.07 -29.23 13.87
C PHE A 450 27.73 -29.56 13.20
N ALA A 451 27.67 -30.73 12.55
CA ALA A 451 26.41 -31.22 11.99
C ALA A 451 25.47 -31.69 13.13
N PRO A 452 24.20 -31.23 13.18
CA PRO A 452 23.26 -31.62 14.22
C PRO A 452 22.80 -33.08 14.06
N LEU A 453 22.84 -33.60 12.84
CA LEU A 453 22.28 -34.86 12.40
C LEU A 453 23.21 -35.54 11.39
N ASP A 454 23.01 -36.85 11.21
CA ASP A 454 23.56 -37.57 10.07
C ASP A 454 22.99 -37.00 8.76
N GLY A 455 23.79 -37.00 7.71
CA GLY A 455 23.37 -36.46 6.42
C GLY A 455 24.45 -36.53 5.35
N HIS A 456 24.27 -35.76 4.29
CA HIS A 456 25.26 -35.61 3.24
C HIS A 456 25.36 -34.18 2.72
N VAL A 457 26.55 -33.82 2.24
CA VAL A 457 26.81 -32.50 1.66
C VAL A 457 26.04 -32.36 0.34
N VAL A 458 25.20 -31.32 0.23
CA VAL A 458 24.55 -30.94 -1.02
C VAL A 458 25.40 -29.92 -1.77
N ALA A 459 25.91 -28.92 -1.05
CA ALA A 459 26.77 -27.88 -1.59
C ALA A 459 27.73 -27.36 -0.53
N ALA A 460 28.94 -27.02 -0.96
CA ALA A 460 29.95 -26.32 -0.17
C ALA A 460 30.58 -25.25 -1.07
N VAL A 461 30.15 -24.00 -0.91
CA VAL A 461 30.46 -22.91 -1.85
C VAL A 461 30.90 -21.65 -1.13
N ASN A 462 31.59 -20.74 -1.83
CA ASN A 462 32.01 -19.45 -1.30
C ASN A 462 31.33 -18.31 -2.06
N ARG A 463 30.47 -17.57 -1.37
CA ARG A 463 29.73 -16.40 -1.84
C ARG A 463 30.41 -15.13 -1.33
N ASN A 464 31.42 -14.67 -2.04
CA ASN A 464 32.30 -13.58 -1.60
C ASN A 464 31.79 -12.16 -1.94
N ALA A 465 30.53 -12.02 -2.38
CA ALA A 465 29.92 -10.71 -2.60
C ALA A 465 29.77 -9.96 -1.26
N GLN A 466 29.82 -8.62 -1.33
CA GLN A 466 29.62 -7.77 -0.17
C GLN A 466 28.22 -8.00 0.41
N LEU A 467 28.14 -8.17 1.73
CA LEU A 467 26.93 -8.50 2.49
C LEU A 467 26.26 -9.84 2.13
N ASP A 468 26.95 -10.71 1.39
CA ASP A 468 26.52 -12.09 1.17
C ASP A 468 27.06 -13.02 2.29
N TYR A 469 26.99 -14.34 2.10
CA TYR A 469 27.30 -15.33 3.12
C TYR A 469 28.78 -15.65 3.33
N GLY A 470 29.68 -15.39 2.38
CA GLY A 470 31.01 -16.02 2.40
C GLY A 470 30.91 -17.54 2.27
N GLY A 471 31.55 -18.31 3.16
CA GLY A 471 31.44 -19.78 3.13
C GLY A 471 30.02 -20.26 3.46
N VAL A 472 29.45 -21.09 2.58
CA VAL A 472 28.13 -21.73 2.71
C VAL A 472 28.28 -23.24 2.63
N LEU A 473 27.68 -23.94 3.58
CA LEU A 473 27.50 -25.39 3.57
C LEU A 473 26.01 -25.71 3.62
N VAL A 474 25.55 -26.60 2.75
CA VAL A 474 24.19 -27.15 2.77
C VAL A 474 24.27 -28.66 3.01
N LEU A 475 23.56 -29.13 4.02
CA LEU A 475 23.42 -30.56 4.33
C LEU A 475 22.00 -31.04 4.07
N ALA A 476 21.87 -32.22 3.49
CA ALA A 476 20.61 -32.94 3.37
C ALA A 476 20.50 -34.00 4.47
N HIS A 477 19.35 -34.01 5.13
CA HIS A 477 18.98 -34.93 6.18
C HIS A 477 17.70 -35.68 5.78
N SER A 478 17.28 -36.63 6.59
CA SER A 478 15.98 -37.28 6.44
C SER A 478 15.37 -37.57 7.80
N ASP A 479 14.04 -37.51 7.86
CA ASP A 479 13.27 -37.95 9.01
C ASP A 479 13.23 -39.50 9.13
N ASP A 480 12.40 -40.01 10.03
CA ASP A 480 12.16 -41.44 10.22
C ASP A 480 11.42 -42.14 9.05
N ARG A 481 10.87 -41.39 8.10
CA ARG A 481 10.18 -41.89 6.90
C ARG A 481 11.04 -41.79 5.63
N GLY A 482 12.23 -41.19 5.73
CA GLY A 482 13.08 -40.91 4.57
C GLY A 482 12.68 -39.65 3.81
N THR A 483 11.82 -38.79 4.36
CA THR A 483 11.48 -37.49 3.78
C THR A 483 12.68 -36.56 3.91
N PRO A 484 13.21 -36.00 2.81
CA PRO A 484 14.38 -35.15 2.88
C PRO A 484 14.03 -33.76 3.44
N PHE A 485 14.98 -33.18 4.16
CA PHE A 485 14.99 -31.75 4.51
C PHE A 485 16.43 -31.26 4.58
N TYR A 486 16.62 -29.95 4.59
CA TYR A 486 17.92 -29.34 4.36
C TYR A 486 18.27 -28.34 5.46
N THR A 487 19.55 -28.26 5.79
CA THR A 487 20.09 -27.22 6.66
C THR A 487 21.16 -26.42 5.94
N LEU A 488 21.10 -25.09 6.07
CA LEU A 488 22.10 -24.17 5.56
C LEU A 488 22.90 -23.59 6.72
N PHE A 489 24.22 -23.54 6.52
CA PHE A 489 25.20 -22.92 7.40
C PHE A 489 25.93 -21.83 6.60
N GLY A 490 25.66 -20.56 6.92
CA GLY A 490 26.29 -19.40 6.28
C GLY A 490 27.35 -18.72 7.17
N HIS A 491 28.10 -17.78 6.59
CA HIS A 491 29.16 -17.01 7.26
C HIS A 491 30.33 -17.86 7.79
N LEU A 492 30.62 -18.96 7.11
CA LEU A 492 31.73 -19.87 7.41
C LEU A 492 33.05 -19.37 6.79
N ASP A 493 34.18 -19.87 7.31
CA ASP A 493 35.49 -19.73 6.66
C ASP A 493 35.52 -20.63 5.42
N PRO A 494 35.66 -20.08 4.19
CA PRO A 494 35.73 -20.88 2.97
C PRO A 494 36.80 -21.97 2.98
N HIS A 495 37.92 -21.77 3.70
CA HIS A 495 38.98 -22.78 3.80
C HIS A 495 38.55 -24.01 4.60
N SER A 496 37.64 -23.82 5.56
CA SER A 496 37.15 -24.91 6.42
C SER A 496 36.23 -25.89 5.67
N ILE A 497 35.61 -25.44 4.57
CA ILE A 497 34.69 -26.23 3.74
C ILE A 497 35.26 -26.63 2.38
N ALA A 498 36.41 -26.09 1.97
CA ALA A 498 36.99 -26.28 0.62
C ALA A 498 37.26 -27.75 0.22
N GLY A 499 37.37 -28.66 1.20
CA GLY A 499 37.59 -30.10 0.96
C GLY A 499 36.31 -30.93 0.89
N MET A 500 35.13 -30.33 1.07
CA MET A 500 33.86 -31.05 1.09
C MET A 500 33.32 -31.27 -0.32
N ALA A 501 32.95 -32.52 -0.63
CA ALA A 501 32.40 -32.89 -1.93
C ALA A 501 30.90 -33.18 -1.85
N ASN A 502 30.14 -32.84 -2.89
CA ASN A 502 28.72 -33.19 -2.97
C ASN A 502 28.52 -34.71 -2.83
N GLY A 503 27.57 -35.11 -2.00
CA GLY A 503 27.31 -36.50 -1.62
C GLY A 503 28.21 -37.05 -0.50
N GLN A 504 29.17 -36.28 0.01
CA GLN A 504 29.99 -36.70 1.15
C GLN A 504 29.13 -36.90 2.39
N ALA A 505 29.20 -38.08 3.00
CA ALA A 505 28.51 -38.40 4.24
C ALA A 505 29.08 -37.60 5.42
N VAL A 506 28.18 -37.17 6.30
CA VAL A 506 28.48 -36.45 7.54
C VAL A 506 27.73 -37.14 8.67
N THR A 507 28.39 -37.33 9.82
CA THR A 507 27.77 -37.91 11.01
C THR A 507 27.38 -36.83 12.02
N ALA A 508 26.31 -37.03 12.78
CA ALA A 508 25.92 -36.15 13.87
C ALA A 508 27.10 -35.89 14.83
N GLY A 509 27.36 -34.62 15.16
CA GLY A 509 28.47 -34.20 16.01
C GLY A 509 29.83 -34.16 15.32
N GLN A 510 29.92 -34.44 14.02
CA GLN A 510 31.13 -34.18 13.24
C GLN A 510 31.33 -32.67 13.05
N GLN A 511 32.54 -32.18 13.29
CA GLN A 511 32.90 -30.81 12.91
C GLN A 511 32.91 -30.71 11.37
N VAL A 512 32.09 -29.81 10.83
CA VAL A 512 31.94 -29.62 9.38
C VAL A 512 32.55 -28.33 8.88
N ALA A 513 32.70 -27.32 9.75
CA ALA A 513 33.23 -26.02 9.38
C ALA A 513 33.76 -25.23 10.60
N SER A 514 34.23 -24.01 10.34
CA SER A 514 34.47 -22.98 11.35
C SER A 514 33.95 -21.63 10.87
N LEU A 515 33.60 -20.72 11.79
CA LEU A 515 33.13 -19.38 11.43
C LEU A 515 34.21 -18.54 10.74
N GLY A 516 33.80 -17.81 9.71
CA GLY A 516 34.65 -16.89 8.97
C GLY A 516 34.86 -15.57 9.73
N GLU A 517 36.01 -14.93 9.48
CA GLU A 517 36.20 -13.53 9.85
C GLU A 517 35.50 -12.59 8.86
N ALA A 518 35.33 -11.32 9.24
CA ALA A 518 34.67 -10.31 8.42
C ALA A 518 35.23 -10.23 6.99
N ALA A 519 36.53 -10.46 6.80
CA ALA A 519 37.18 -10.42 5.49
C ALA A 519 36.75 -11.54 4.53
N VAL A 520 36.17 -12.63 5.04
CA VAL A 520 35.83 -13.82 4.25
C VAL A 520 34.37 -14.27 4.38
N ASN A 521 33.60 -13.69 5.29
CA ASN A 521 32.20 -14.05 5.56
C ASN A 521 31.17 -13.10 4.91
N GLY A 522 31.59 -12.24 3.98
CA GLY A 522 30.76 -11.21 3.36
C GLY A 522 30.84 -9.82 4.00
N GLY A 523 31.75 -9.59 4.96
CA GLY A 523 31.90 -8.28 5.62
C GLY A 523 31.13 -8.15 6.93
N TRP A 524 30.52 -9.23 7.41
CA TRP A 524 29.68 -9.23 8.59
C TRP A 524 30.47 -9.46 9.87
N GLN A 525 29.93 -9.00 11.00
CA GLN A 525 30.38 -9.43 12.33
C GLN A 525 30.41 -10.97 12.36
N PRO A 526 31.46 -11.65 12.86
CA PRO A 526 31.48 -13.11 12.89
C PRO A 526 30.26 -13.72 13.59
N HIS A 527 29.52 -14.55 12.87
CA HIS A 527 28.35 -15.28 13.34
C HIS A 527 28.10 -16.51 12.45
N LEU A 528 27.32 -17.46 12.93
CA LEU A 528 26.70 -18.49 12.10
C LEU A 528 25.34 -17.98 11.65
N HIS A 529 25.01 -18.09 10.37
CA HIS A 529 23.61 -18.12 9.94
C HIS A 529 23.15 -19.56 9.79
N PHE A 530 22.12 -19.97 10.56
CA PHE A 530 21.60 -21.33 10.52
C PHE A 530 20.13 -21.33 10.10
N GLN A 531 19.81 -22.04 9.02
CA GLN A 531 18.49 -22.06 8.40
C GLN A 531 18.07 -23.49 8.06
N MET A 532 16.77 -23.77 8.13
CA MET A 532 16.17 -25.02 7.67
C MET A 532 15.36 -24.77 6.39
N ALA A 533 15.27 -25.77 5.50
CA ALA A 533 14.32 -25.76 4.39
C ALA A 533 13.71 -27.14 4.12
N HIS A 534 12.49 -27.14 3.60
CA HIS A 534 11.81 -28.34 3.13
C HIS A 534 12.22 -28.78 1.72
N CYS A 535 12.77 -27.88 0.90
CA CYS A 535 13.20 -28.21 -0.46
C CYS A 535 14.49 -27.45 -0.85
N LEU A 536 15.13 -27.89 -1.92
CA LEU A 536 16.27 -27.18 -2.49
C LEU A 536 15.79 -25.97 -3.33
N PRO A 537 16.51 -24.85 -3.33
CA PRO A 537 16.16 -23.66 -4.11
C PRO A 537 16.03 -23.92 -5.62
N ASP A 538 16.76 -24.92 -6.14
CA ASP A 538 16.68 -25.38 -7.54
C ASP A 538 15.25 -25.77 -7.95
N ILE A 539 14.45 -26.30 -7.02
CA ILE A 539 13.07 -26.72 -7.28
C ILE A 539 12.17 -25.50 -7.57
N ILE A 540 12.46 -24.37 -6.92
CA ILE A 540 11.69 -23.13 -7.04
C ILE A 540 12.35 -22.12 -8.00
N GLY A 541 13.24 -22.58 -8.88
CA GLY A 541 13.80 -21.75 -9.96
C GLY A 541 14.95 -20.84 -9.56
N THR A 542 15.50 -21.01 -8.36
CA THR A 542 16.74 -20.36 -7.95
C THR A 542 17.87 -21.39 -7.99
N THR A 543 19.00 -21.14 -7.34
CA THR A 543 20.06 -22.14 -7.24
C THR A 543 20.48 -22.34 -5.79
N VAL A 544 21.06 -23.48 -5.45
CA VAL A 544 21.72 -23.65 -4.15
C VAL A 544 22.78 -22.55 -3.91
N ASP A 545 23.41 -22.05 -4.98
CA ASP A 545 24.35 -20.93 -4.95
C ASP A 545 23.67 -19.57 -4.64
N ASP A 546 22.34 -19.46 -4.78
CA ASP A 546 21.53 -18.27 -4.49
C ASP A 546 20.42 -18.55 -3.46
N TRP A 547 20.77 -19.28 -2.40
CA TRP A 547 19.86 -19.55 -1.29
C TRP A 547 19.48 -18.26 -0.54
N PRO A 548 18.19 -17.97 -0.30
CA PRO A 548 17.76 -16.74 0.37
C PRO A 548 17.86 -16.82 1.91
N GLY A 549 18.59 -15.88 2.52
CA GLY A 549 18.62 -15.68 3.98
C GLY A 549 17.60 -14.68 4.53
N ALA A 550 16.96 -13.94 3.62
CA ALA A 550 15.93 -12.96 3.94
C ALA A 550 14.75 -13.12 2.98
N GLY A 551 13.54 -12.94 3.51
CA GLY A 551 12.26 -13.01 2.79
C GLY A 551 11.55 -11.66 2.74
N ASP A 552 10.63 -11.52 1.78
CA ASP A 552 9.75 -10.37 1.66
C ASP A 552 8.67 -10.44 2.76
N PRO A 553 8.45 -9.38 3.56
CA PRO A 553 7.35 -9.34 4.53
C PRO A 553 5.96 -9.49 3.90
N ASP A 554 5.80 -9.18 2.61
CA ASP A 554 4.53 -9.36 1.87
C ASP A 554 4.34 -10.80 1.36
N ASP A 555 5.39 -11.63 1.38
CA ASP A 555 5.38 -13.05 0.99
C ASP A 555 5.76 -13.99 2.15
N LEU A 556 5.61 -13.50 3.39
CA LEU A 556 6.14 -14.14 4.58
C LEU A 556 5.50 -15.52 4.85
N ALA A 557 4.22 -15.70 4.51
CA ALA A 557 3.53 -16.97 4.71
C ALA A 557 4.19 -18.11 3.92
N PHE A 558 4.51 -17.86 2.64
CA PHE A 558 5.22 -18.82 1.81
C PHE A 558 6.66 -19.02 2.28
N ALA A 559 7.38 -17.94 2.55
CA ALA A 559 8.77 -18.02 3.00
C ALA A 559 8.89 -18.80 4.34
N ALA A 560 8.02 -18.53 5.31
CA ALA A 560 8.03 -19.21 6.61
C ALA A 560 7.57 -20.68 6.52
N ALA A 561 6.70 -21.01 5.57
CA ALA A 561 6.34 -22.40 5.30
C ALA A 561 7.52 -23.16 4.68
N LEU A 562 8.26 -22.55 3.75
CA LEU A 562 9.39 -23.17 3.07
C LEU A 562 10.64 -23.27 3.95
N TYR A 563 10.89 -22.25 4.77
CA TYR A 563 12.06 -22.09 5.63
C TYR A 563 11.65 -22.03 7.12
N PRO A 564 11.18 -23.13 7.72
CA PRO A 564 10.62 -23.11 9.08
C PRO A 564 11.67 -22.79 10.15
N ASN A 565 11.19 -22.48 11.36
CA ASN A 565 12.04 -22.10 12.50
C ASN A 565 13.08 -23.20 12.84
N PRO A 566 14.39 -22.93 12.71
CA PRO A 566 15.43 -23.93 12.94
C PRO A 566 15.83 -24.10 14.42
N ALA A 567 15.15 -23.43 15.37
CA ALA A 567 15.51 -23.42 16.79
C ALA A 567 15.66 -24.83 17.39
N GLU A 568 14.79 -25.76 17.04
CA GLU A 568 14.83 -27.11 17.59
C GLU A 568 16.07 -27.90 17.16
N LEU A 569 16.53 -27.70 15.92
CA LEU A 569 17.80 -28.25 15.42
C LEU A 569 19.02 -27.66 16.13
N LEU A 570 18.89 -26.47 16.74
CA LEU A 570 19.89 -25.84 17.60
C LEU A 570 19.78 -26.29 19.08
N GLY A 571 18.84 -27.19 19.41
CA GLY A 571 18.56 -27.61 20.78
C GLY A 571 17.83 -26.55 21.61
N LEU A 572 17.11 -25.63 20.95
CA LEU A 572 16.37 -24.53 21.58
C LEU A 572 14.86 -24.79 21.53
N ALA A 573 14.12 -24.33 22.54
CA ALA A 573 12.67 -24.21 22.43
C ALA A 573 12.32 -23.12 21.40
N PRO A 574 11.36 -23.32 20.48
CA PRO A 574 11.14 -22.39 19.37
C PRO A 574 10.50 -21.05 19.75
N GLU A 575 9.56 -21.04 20.71
CA GLU A 575 8.74 -19.86 21.02
C GLU A 575 9.56 -18.64 21.49
N PRO A 576 10.58 -18.78 22.36
CA PRO A 576 11.39 -17.64 22.81
C PRO A 576 12.29 -17.01 21.75
N TYR A 577 12.43 -17.65 20.58
CA TYR A 577 13.28 -17.23 19.46
C TYR A 577 12.49 -16.83 18.22
N LEU A 578 11.15 -16.93 18.24
CA LEU A 578 10.32 -16.22 17.27
C LEU A 578 10.29 -14.73 17.63
N TYR A 579 10.53 -13.85 16.65
CA TYR A 579 10.49 -12.41 16.92
C TYR A 579 9.07 -11.96 17.33
N PRO A 580 8.89 -11.28 18.49
CA PRO A 580 7.57 -10.97 19.02
C PRO A 580 6.98 -9.70 18.39
N VAL A 581 6.48 -9.79 17.16
CA VAL A 581 5.78 -8.68 16.51
C VAL A 581 4.49 -8.35 17.27
N VAL A 582 4.36 -7.10 17.72
CA VAL A 582 3.13 -6.62 18.38
C VAL A 582 2.05 -6.42 17.31
N SER A 583 0.92 -7.13 17.44
CA SER A 583 -0.22 -6.98 16.54
C SER A 583 -0.81 -5.56 16.58
N ALA A 584 -0.99 -4.97 15.40
CA ALA A 584 -1.65 -3.67 15.23
C ALA A 584 -3.08 -3.66 15.79
N GLU A 585 -3.81 -4.78 15.71
CA GLU A 585 -5.18 -4.92 16.24
C GLU A 585 -5.19 -4.84 17.77
N THR A 586 -4.30 -5.59 18.42
CA THR A 586 -4.12 -5.56 19.87
C THR A 586 -3.70 -4.17 20.34
N LEU A 587 -2.74 -3.55 19.64
CA LEU A 587 -2.26 -2.20 19.97
C LEU A 587 -3.37 -1.16 19.81
N LEU A 588 -4.20 -1.27 18.77
CA LEU A 588 -5.35 -0.41 18.55
C LEU A 588 -6.41 -0.57 19.65
N ALA A 589 -6.74 -1.80 20.03
CA ALA A 589 -7.69 -2.08 21.11
C ALA A 589 -7.20 -1.52 22.46
N ASP A 590 -5.93 -1.74 22.79
CA ASP A 590 -5.30 -1.20 24.00
C ASP A 590 -5.33 0.34 24.01
N ARG A 591 -5.04 0.98 22.88
CA ARG A 591 -5.12 2.43 22.74
C ARG A 591 -6.54 2.92 22.96
N GLN A 592 -7.54 2.29 22.36
CA GLN A 592 -8.95 2.66 22.52
C GLN A 592 -9.42 2.53 23.97
N GLY A 593 -8.90 1.55 24.72
CA GLY A 593 -9.22 1.36 26.14
C GLY A 593 -8.55 2.37 27.08
N ARG A 594 -7.50 3.09 26.64
CA ARG A 594 -6.66 3.93 27.51
C ARG A 594 -6.60 5.42 27.11
N PHE A 595 -6.95 5.77 25.87
CA PHE A 595 -6.82 7.13 25.32
C PHE A 595 -8.20 7.75 25.04
N GLY A 596 -8.30 9.08 25.10
CA GLY A 596 -9.53 9.79 24.74
C GLY A 596 -9.91 9.57 23.26
N ALA A 597 -11.19 9.30 22.99
CA ALA A 597 -11.70 8.98 21.65
C ALA A 597 -11.59 10.16 20.64
N ASN A 598 -11.30 11.36 21.12
CA ASN A 598 -11.00 12.55 20.33
C ASN A 598 -9.55 12.59 19.80
N LEU A 599 -8.66 11.69 20.27
CA LEU A 599 -7.29 11.53 19.76
C LEU A 599 -7.28 10.54 18.58
N LYS A 600 -7.72 11.03 17.42
CA LYS A 600 -7.88 10.25 16.19
C LYS A 600 -6.54 9.73 15.64
N LEU A 601 -6.61 8.60 14.95
CA LEU A 601 -5.55 8.07 14.10
C LEU A 601 -5.89 8.36 12.64
N SER A 602 -4.86 8.50 11.81
CA SER A 602 -5.02 8.60 10.35
C SER A 602 -5.29 7.22 9.76
N TYR A 603 -5.96 7.22 8.60
CA TYR A 603 -6.30 6.04 7.78
C TYR A 603 -7.32 5.09 8.43
N ARG A 604 -7.95 4.26 7.58
CA ARG A 604 -8.87 3.20 8.01
C ARG A 604 -8.13 2.07 8.73
N GLN A 605 -6.97 1.66 8.21
CA GLN A 605 -6.05 0.81 8.95
C GLN A 605 -4.82 1.65 9.32
N PRO A 606 -4.64 2.01 10.60
CA PRO A 606 -3.50 2.79 11.06
C PRO A 606 -2.18 2.08 10.79
N ALA A 607 -1.14 2.84 10.42
CA ALA A 607 0.21 2.32 10.28
C ALA A 607 0.92 2.28 11.64
N GLN A 608 1.59 1.17 11.94
CA GLN A 608 2.48 1.03 13.09
C GLN A 608 3.92 1.26 12.63
N LEU A 609 4.48 2.42 12.99
CA LEU A 609 5.80 2.84 12.50
C LEU A 609 6.79 2.86 13.66
N LEU A 610 7.92 2.17 13.50
CA LEU A 610 8.91 2.01 14.57
C LEU A 610 10.19 2.80 14.31
N ARG A 611 10.49 3.12 13.05
CA ARG A 611 11.73 3.79 12.66
C ARG A 611 11.50 4.78 11.52
N GLY A 612 12.36 5.79 11.40
CA GLY A 612 12.35 6.74 10.29
C GLY A 612 13.76 7.19 9.91
N TRP A 613 13.94 7.54 8.64
CA TRP A 613 15.18 8.07 8.09
C TRP A 613 14.87 9.02 6.93
N ARG A 614 15.34 10.27 7.01
CA ARG A 614 15.06 11.31 6.00
C ARG A 614 13.55 11.45 5.73
N HIS A 615 13.07 10.98 4.59
CA HIS A 615 11.66 11.01 4.16
C HIS A 615 11.04 9.60 4.08
N TYR A 616 11.67 8.61 4.71
CA TYR A 616 11.17 7.25 4.84
C TYR A 616 10.79 6.91 6.28
N LEU A 617 9.79 6.06 6.42
CA LEU A 617 9.32 5.46 7.67
C LEU A 617 9.30 3.94 7.51
N TYR A 618 9.52 3.19 8.58
CA TYR A 618 9.57 1.73 8.57
C TYR A 618 8.59 1.14 9.58
N ASP A 619 7.79 0.18 9.13
CA ASP A 619 6.81 -0.51 9.98
C ASP A 619 7.45 -1.60 10.85
N GLU A 620 6.62 -2.29 11.63
CA GLU A 620 7.04 -3.39 12.51
C GLU A 620 7.61 -4.61 11.78
N MET A 621 7.39 -4.73 10.47
CA MET A 621 7.93 -5.79 9.60
C MET A 621 9.10 -5.30 8.75
N GLY A 622 9.50 -4.03 8.89
CA GLY A 622 10.57 -3.40 8.13
C GLY A 622 10.16 -2.91 6.73
N ARG A 623 8.86 -2.89 6.39
CA ARG A 623 8.37 -2.31 5.12
C ARG A 623 8.66 -0.83 5.08
N THR A 624 9.07 -0.33 3.92
CA THR A 624 9.39 1.08 3.72
C THR A 624 8.16 1.86 3.30
N PHE A 625 7.86 2.94 4.00
CA PHE A 625 6.83 3.93 3.67
C PHE A 625 7.48 5.24 3.24
N LEU A 626 6.98 5.86 2.17
CA LEU A 626 7.31 7.23 1.79
C LEU A 626 6.49 8.22 2.63
N ASP A 627 7.17 9.09 3.37
CA ASP A 627 6.53 10.18 4.14
C ASP A 627 6.29 11.40 3.24
N ALA A 628 5.08 11.50 2.69
CA ALA A 628 4.64 12.62 1.88
C ALA A 628 3.75 13.62 2.64
N TYR A 629 3.75 13.61 3.99
CA TYR A 629 2.79 14.37 4.80
C TYR A 629 3.40 15.21 5.94
N ASN A 630 4.40 14.68 6.64
CA ASN A 630 4.88 15.29 7.87
C ASN A 630 5.84 16.46 7.58
N ASN A 631 5.50 17.66 8.09
CA ASN A 631 6.42 18.81 8.09
C ASN A 631 7.18 18.98 9.40
N VAL A 632 6.83 18.24 10.45
CA VAL A 632 7.49 18.32 11.75
C VAL A 632 8.95 17.84 11.66
N PRO A 633 9.26 16.65 11.10
CA PRO A 633 10.62 16.24 10.76
C PRO A 633 11.09 16.99 9.49
N HIS A 634 11.14 18.31 9.56
CA HIS A 634 11.40 19.23 8.45
C HIS A 634 12.72 18.95 7.71
N VAL A 635 13.80 18.71 8.46
CA VAL A 635 15.11 18.33 7.92
C VAL A 635 15.26 16.81 7.81
N GLY A 636 14.16 16.06 7.93
CA GLY A 636 14.13 14.61 7.86
C GLY A 636 14.20 13.89 9.20
N HIS A 637 13.69 12.66 9.20
CA HIS A 637 13.71 11.75 10.34
C HIS A 637 15.14 11.33 10.69
N ALA A 638 15.42 11.23 11.99
CA ALA A 638 16.70 10.75 12.56
C ALA A 638 17.95 11.46 12.04
N HIS A 639 17.86 12.76 11.74
CA HIS A 639 18.96 13.54 11.17
C HIS A 639 20.27 13.45 11.99
N PRO A 640 21.41 13.01 11.41
CA PRO A 640 22.64 12.73 12.16
C PRO A 640 23.19 13.91 12.97
N ARG A 641 23.14 15.13 12.40
CA ARG A 641 23.58 16.36 13.11
C ARG A 641 22.76 16.66 14.37
N ILE A 642 21.44 16.41 14.31
CA ILE A 642 20.54 16.61 15.45
C ILE A 642 20.79 15.54 16.52
N ASN A 643 20.99 14.29 16.12
CA ASN A 643 21.29 13.19 17.06
C ASN A 643 22.59 13.46 17.84
N ALA A 644 23.66 13.83 17.14
CA ALA A 644 24.96 14.16 17.75
C ALA A 644 24.86 15.35 18.71
N LEU A 645 24.10 16.38 18.33
CA LEU A 645 23.85 17.55 19.17
C LEU A 645 23.09 17.18 20.45
N ILE A 646 22.02 16.38 20.34
CA ILE A 646 21.24 15.92 21.48
C ILE A 646 22.14 15.11 22.43
N GLU A 647 22.85 14.10 21.91
CA GLU A 647 23.73 13.24 22.71
C GLU A 647 24.78 14.05 23.48
N GLN A 648 25.36 15.08 22.84
CA GLN A 648 26.30 15.96 23.50
C GLN A 648 25.62 16.81 24.59
N GLN A 649 24.52 17.49 24.25
CA GLN A 649 23.93 18.49 25.14
C GLN A 649 23.28 17.87 26.38
N ILE A 650 22.67 16.69 26.28
CA ILE A 650 22.07 16.01 27.44
C ILE A 650 23.11 15.59 28.48
N LYS A 651 24.37 15.40 28.08
CA LYS A 651 25.50 15.11 29.00
C LYS A 651 26.06 16.37 29.68
N LEU A 652 25.62 17.56 29.26
CA LEU A 652 26.01 18.86 29.81
C LEU A 652 24.93 19.41 30.74
N ILE A 653 24.12 20.36 30.27
CA ILE A 653 23.05 21.01 31.03
C ILE A 653 21.80 21.12 30.18
N ASN A 654 20.64 20.87 30.76
CA ASN A 654 19.36 21.18 30.13
C ASN A 654 18.44 21.84 31.15
N THR A 655 18.31 23.17 31.08
CA THR A 655 17.62 23.97 32.09
C THR A 655 16.80 25.10 31.47
N ASN A 656 16.00 25.78 32.29
CA ASN A 656 15.15 26.91 31.92
C ASN A 656 15.95 28.22 31.68
N THR A 657 15.27 29.26 31.19
CA THR A 657 15.85 30.53 30.76
C THR A 657 16.24 31.51 31.87
N ARG A 658 16.08 31.17 33.16
CA ARG A 658 16.50 32.05 34.27
C ARG A 658 18.01 32.07 34.50
N TYR A 659 18.73 31.13 33.91
CA TYR A 659 20.19 31.08 33.94
C TYR A 659 20.75 31.46 32.58
N LEU A 660 21.78 32.31 32.57
CA LEU A 660 22.42 32.77 31.34
C LEU A 660 23.08 31.58 30.61
N HIS A 661 22.82 31.47 29.30
CA HIS A 661 23.45 30.49 28.44
C HIS A 661 23.54 30.99 26.99
N PRO A 662 24.67 30.84 26.28
CA PRO A 662 24.85 31.38 24.92
C PRO A 662 23.84 30.83 23.90
N ALA A 663 23.49 29.54 23.99
CA ALA A 663 22.54 28.90 23.07
C ALA A 663 21.20 29.65 22.85
N GLN A 664 20.70 30.37 23.87
CA GLN A 664 19.47 31.16 23.73
C GLN A 664 19.68 32.37 22.81
N MET A 665 20.85 33.02 22.92
CA MET A 665 21.24 34.12 22.03
C MET A 665 21.57 33.61 20.64
N ASP A 666 22.32 32.52 20.53
CA ASP A 666 22.68 31.93 19.23
C ASP A 666 21.42 31.60 18.40
N PHE A 667 20.39 31.02 19.05
CA PHE A 667 19.14 30.73 18.37
C PHE A 667 18.32 31.99 18.03
N ALA A 668 18.28 32.98 18.93
CA ALA A 668 17.62 34.26 18.65
C ALA A 668 18.28 34.98 17.47
N ASP A 669 19.61 35.02 17.42
CA ASP A 669 20.37 35.66 16.35
C ASP A 669 20.21 34.93 15.02
N ALA A 670 20.23 33.58 15.02
CA ALA A 670 19.97 32.78 13.83
C ALA A 670 18.59 33.07 13.21
N LEU A 671 17.54 33.19 14.04
CA LEU A 671 16.22 33.58 13.59
C LEU A 671 16.20 35.01 13.01
N ARG A 672 16.82 35.96 13.72
CA ARG A 672 16.84 37.38 13.32
C ARG A 672 17.55 37.62 11.99
N GLN A 673 18.58 36.84 11.68
CA GLN A 673 19.27 36.93 10.38
C GLN A 673 18.36 36.63 9.18
N ARG A 674 17.23 35.97 9.40
CA ARG A 674 16.25 35.62 8.37
C ARG A 674 14.98 36.47 8.42
N LEU A 675 14.86 37.39 9.38
CA LEU A 675 13.65 38.18 9.58
C LEU A 675 13.88 39.65 9.23
N PRO A 676 12.81 40.42 8.93
CA PRO A 676 12.89 41.87 8.83
C PRO A 676 13.56 42.52 10.06
N ASP A 677 14.40 43.53 9.83
CA ASP A 677 15.26 44.16 10.85
C ASP A 677 14.54 44.65 12.11
N HIS A 678 13.25 45.01 12.02
CA HIS A 678 12.47 45.52 13.16
C HIS A 678 12.03 44.42 14.13
N LEU A 679 12.02 43.15 13.70
CA LEU A 679 11.67 41.99 14.52
C LEU A 679 12.90 41.53 15.31
N THR A 680 13.00 42.01 16.55
CA THR A 680 14.24 41.94 17.35
C THR A 680 14.12 41.14 18.64
N HIS A 681 12.90 40.87 19.13
CA HIS A 681 12.66 40.25 20.43
C HIS A 681 12.00 38.89 20.29
N CYS A 682 12.62 37.85 20.85
CA CYS A 682 12.14 36.48 20.80
C CYS A 682 11.58 36.01 22.14
N TYR A 683 10.43 35.34 22.11
CA TYR A 683 9.88 34.57 23.22
C TYR A 683 9.89 33.08 22.83
N PHE A 684 10.56 32.26 23.63
CA PHE A 684 10.64 30.81 23.41
C PHE A 684 9.62 30.06 24.27
N LEU A 685 8.97 29.07 23.67
CA LEU A 685 7.81 28.31 24.18
C LEU A 685 7.95 26.84 23.76
N THR A 686 6.96 26.01 24.07
CA THR A 686 7.01 24.56 23.78
C THR A 686 6.18 24.13 22.56
N SER A 687 5.29 24.99 22.07
CA SER A 687 4.43 24.67 20.92
C SER A 687 3.96 25.92 20.17
N GLY A 688 3.48 25.72 18.94
CA GLY A 688 2.80 26.77 18.17
C GLY A 688 1.53 27.29 18.87
N SER A 689 0.79 26.44 19.58
CA SER A 689 -0.39 26.86 20.36
C SER A 689 -0.01 27.85 21.46
N GLU A 690 1.04 27.57 22.23
CA GLU A 690 1.52 28.51 23.25
C GLU A 690 2.02 29.81 22.62
N ALA A 691 2.65 29.72 21.45
CA ALA A 691 3.18 30.88 20.73
C ALA A 691 2.05 31.78 20.22
N ASN A 692 1.01 31.22 19.61
CA ASN A 692 -0.17 31.99 19.21
C ASN A 692 -0.92 32.57 20.42
N GLU A 693 -1.05 31.82 21.52
CA GLU A 693 -1.63 32.33 22.77
C GLU A 693 -0.84 33.54 23.31
N LEU A 694 0.49 33.47 23.31
CA LEU A 694 1.33 34.58 23.73
C LEU A 694 1.21 35.77 22.75
N ALA A 695 1.16 35.53 21.44
CA ALA A 695 0.97 36.59 20.45
C ALA A 695 -0.34 37.36 20.68
N LEU A 696 -1.44 36.68 21.03
CA LEU A 696 -2.69 37.32 21.43
C LEU A 696 -2.52 38.20 22.68
N ARG A 697 -1.77 37.73 23.67
CA ARG A 697 -1.49 38.50 24.90
C ARG A 697 -0.63 39.73 24.61
N LEU A 698 0.41 39.59 23.78
CA LEU A 698 1.28 40.69 23.34
C LEU A 698 0.46 41.76 22.61
N ALA A 699 -0.41 41.35 21.66
CA ALA A 699 -1.25 42.28 20.91
C ALA A 699 -2.21 43.06 21.82
N ARG A 700 -2.84 42.39 22.77
CA ARG A 700 -3.76 43.03 23.73
C ARG A 700 -3.03 43.99 24.67
N ALA A 701 -1.84 43.61 25.16
CA ALA A 701 -1.04 44.45 26.03
C ALA A 701 -0.54 45.71 25.32
N HIS A 702 -0.12 45.60 24.07
CA HIS A 702 0.38 46.73 23.29
C HIS A 702 -0.72 47.69 22.85
N THR A 703 -1.84 47.17 22.35
CA THR A 703 -2.92 48.00 21.80
C THR A 703 -3.90 48.50 22.87
N GLY A 704 -4.01 47.81 24.01
CA GLY A 704 -5.05 48.01 25.01
C GLY A 704 -6.45 47.56 24.55
N ARG A 705 -6.51 46.77 23.47
CA ARG A 705 -7.75 46.38 22.78
C ARG A 705 -7.93 44.87 22.80
N ARG A 706 -9.11 44.37 22.40
CA ARG A 706 -9.44 42.92 22.43
C ARG A 706 -9.85 42.31 21.10
N GLY A 707 -10.37 43.10 20.16
CA GLY A 707 -10.92 42.59 18.91
C GLY A 707 -9.86 41.89 18.06
N MET A 708 -10.17 40.72 17.50
CA MET A 708 -9.29 39.97 16.60
C MET A 708 -10.00 39.68 15.29
N ILE A 709 -9.28 39.78 14.18
CA ILE A 709 -9.75 39.31 12.88
C ILE A 709 -8.97 38.06 12.48
N VAL A 710 -9.69 37.06 12.00
CA VAL A 710 -9.14 35.79 11.50
C VAL A 710 -9.71 35.48 10.12
N GLN A 711 -9.07 34.56 9.41
CA GLN A 711 -9.63 34.01 8.18
C GLN A 711 -10.51 32.82 8.50
N ASP A 712 -11.56 32.63 7.71
CA ASP A 712 -12.40 31.44 7.79
C ASP A 712 -11.56 30.17 7.60
N HIS A 713 -11.99 29.08 8.25
CA HIS A 713 -11.29 27.80 8.29
C HIS A 713 -9.85 27.82 8.85
N ALA A 714 -9.35 28.93 9.41
CA ALA A 714 -8.01 28.96 10.02
C ALA A 714 -7.90 28.09 11.30
N TYR A 715 -6.68 27.62 11.59
CA TYR A 715 -6.36 26.88 12.82
C TYR A 715 -5.04 27.34 13.46
N HIS A 716 -5.13 27.89 14.67
CA HIS A 716 -4.00 28.51 15.38
C HIS A 716 -3.59 27.80 16.68
N GLY A 717 -4.22 26.68 17.05
CA GLY A 717 -3.80 25.89 18.20
C GLY A 717 -4.94 25.26 19.00
N HIS A 718 -4.61 24.77 20.20
CA HIS A 718 -5.55 24.02 21.06
C HIS A 718 -5.67 24.58 22.49
N THR A 719 -5.11 25.76 22.79
CA THR A 719 -5.41 26.49 24.04
C THR A 719 -6.76 27.19 23.91
N THR A 720 -7.39 27.59 25.02
CA THR A 720 -8.69 28.28 24.95
C THR A 720 -8.65 29.51 24.04
N GLY A 721 -7.64 30.39 24.20
CA GLY A 721 -7.52 31.59 23.37
C GLY A 721 -7.27 31.29 21.90
N THR A 722 -6.55 30.21 21.57
CA THR A 722 -6.31 29.80 20.17
C THR A 722 -7.48 29.06 19.55
N ILE A 723 -8.24 28.29 20.33
CA ILE A 723 -9.50 27.70 19.88
C ILE A 723 -10.50 28.81 19.55
N ASP A 724 -10.62 29.83 20.40
CA ASP A 724 -11.50 30.99 20.20
C ASP A 724 -11.25 31.74 18.88
N ILE A 725 -10.02 31.68 18.34
CA ILE A 725 -9.63 32.29 17.05
C ILE A 725 -9.47 31.27 15.92
N SER A 726 -9.92 30.03 16.08
CA SER A 726 -9.79 28.97 15.06
C SER A 726 -11.16 28.56 14.51
N PRO A 727 -11.67 29.19 13.44
CA PRO A 727 -12.96 28.84 12.84
C PRO A 727 -13.08 27.36 12.48
N TYR A 728 -11.98 26.72 12.06
CA TYR A 728 -11.92 25.28 11.82
C TYR A 728 -12.41 24.43 13.01
N LYS A 729 -12.24 24.92 14.25
CA LYS A 729 -12.67 24.22 15.47
C LYS A 729 -14.03 24.70 15.95
N PHE A 730 -14.23 26.00 16.15
CA PHE A 730 -15.46 26.48 16.76
C PHE A 730 -16.69 26.43 15.83
N ASN A 731 -16.51 26.40 14.51
CA ASN A 731 -17.60 26.16 13.55
C ASN A 731 -17.81 24.66 13.28
N GLY A 732 -16.87 23.82 13.70
CA GLY A 732 -16.92 22.37 13.51
C GLY A 732 -17.70 21.65 14.62
N PRO A 733 -17.79 20.30 14.55
CA PRO A 733 -18.47 19.50 15.54
C PRO A 733 -17.94 19.73 16.97
N GLY A 734 -18.84 20.13 17.88
CA GLY A 734 -18.52 20.38 19.29
C GLY A 734 -18.04 21.80 19.61
N GLY A 735 -18.04 22.72 18.63
CA GLY A 735 -17.78 24.14 18.85
C GLY A 735 -19.05 24.97 19.13
N ASP A 736 -18.86 26.13 19.76
CA ASP A 736 -19.94 27.05 20.16
C ASP A 736 -20.02 28.32 19.28
N GLY A 737 -19.32 28.33 18.13
CA GLY A 737 -19.16 29.51 17.29
C GLY A 737 -18.12 30.50 17.80
N ALA A 738 -17.91 31.59 17.03
CA ALA A 738 -16.94 32.62 17.37
C ALA A 738 -17.38 33.43 18.61
N PRO A 739 -16.46 33.77 19.53
CA PRO A 739 -16.76 34.69 20.61
C PRO A 739 -16.95 36.12 20.09
N ASP A 740 -17.55 36.98 20.92
CA ASP A 740 -17.92 38.35 20.56
C ASP A 740 -16.74 39.27 20.16
N TRP A 741 -15.53 38.94 20.57
CA TRP A 741 -14.32 39.69 20.24
C TRP A 741 -13.60 39.21 18.99
N VAL A 742 -14.15 38.22 18.28
CA VAL A 742 -13.60 37.71 17.01
C VAL A 742 -14.49 38.13 15.84
N GLU A 743 -13.87 38.52 14.74
CA GLU A 743 -14.48 38.60 13.41
C GLU A 743 -13.78 37.68 12.44
N ILE A 744 -14.57 37.13 11.52
CA ILE A 744 -14.10 36.20 10.49
C ILE A 744 -14.18 36.92 9.15
N THR A 745 -13.13 36.79 8.35
CA THR A 745 -13.09 37.19 6.94
C THR A 745 -13.07 35.98 6.04
N GLY A 746 -13.50 36.13 4.79
CA GLY A 746 -13.41 35.05 3.81
C GLY A 746 -11.96 34.62 3.56
N ILE A 747 -11.76 33.33 3.29
CA ILE A 747 -10.49 32.82 2.77
C ILE A 747 -10.27 33.33 1.35
N ALA A 748 -9.05 33.80 1.05
CA ALA A 748 -8.68 34.28 -0.28
C ALA A 748 -8.39 33.09 -1.22
N ASP A 749 -9.44 32.33 -1.55
CA ASP A 749 -9.38 31.12 -2.37
C ASP A 749 -9.74 31.45 -3.84
N PRO A 750 -8.75 31.49 -4.76
CA PRO A 750 -8.99 31.76 -6.17
C PRO A 750 -9.67 30.62 -6.94
N TYR A 751 -9.81 29.42 -6.36
CA TYR A 751 -10.53 28.32 -6.97
C TYR A 751 -12.02 28.36 -6.63
N ARG A 752 -12.41 28.50 -5.36
CA ARG A 752 -13.85 28.48 -4.97
C ARG A 752 -14.45 29.83 -4.66
N GLY A 753 -13.62 30.81 -4.32
CA GLY A 753 -14.09 32.12 -3.87
C GLY A 753 -14.62 33.02 -4.99
N PRO A 754 -15.16 34.20 -4.62
CA PRO A 754 -15.80 35.13 -5.56
C PRO A 754 -14.85 35.76 -6.59
N TYR A 755 -13.54 35.75 -6.33
CA TYR A 755 -12.53 36.29 -7.24
C TYR A 755 -11.57 35.17 -7.64
N GLY A 756 -11.52 34.87 -8.94
CA GLY A 756 -10.80 33.71 -9.48
C GLY A 756 -9.33 33.98 -9.84
N TYR A 757 -8.62 32.94 -10.30
CA TYR A 757 -7.22 33.03 -10.73
C TYR A 757 -6.94 34.10 -11.81
N ASP A 758 -7.89 34.36 -12.71
CA ASP A 758 -7.75 35.31 -13.81
C ASP A 758 -8.06 36.77 -13.44
N ASP A 759 -8.52 37.04 -12.21
CA ASP A 759 -8.81 38.39 -11.74
C ASP A 759 -7.53 39.07 -11.19
N ALA A 760 -6.98 39.99 -11.98
CA ALA A 760 -5.79 40.75 -11.63
C ALA A 760 -5.93 41.60 -10.34
N ASN A 761 -7.16 41.90 -9.90
CA ASN A 761 -7.44 42.66 -8.67
C ASN A 761 -7.90 41.76 -7.51
N ALA A 762 -7.90 40.43 -7.67
CA ALA A 762 -8.42 39.51 -6.66
C ALA A 762 -7.81 39.76 -5.27
N GLY A 763 -6.51 40.01 -5.18
CA GLY A 763 -5.82 40.25 -3.91
C GLY A 763 -6.38 41.45 -3.15
N GLU A 764 -6.59 42.58 -3.82
CA GLU A 764 -7.20 43.77 -3.23
C GLU A 764 -8.69 43.55 -2.91
N ALA A 765 -9.41 42.87 -3.80
CA ALA A 765 -10.83 42.61 -3.64
C ALA A 765 -11.14 41.70 -2.44
N TYR A 766 -10.31 40.68 -2.19
CA TYR A 766 -10.37 39.90 -0.95
C TYR A 766 -9.97 40.72 0.27
N ALA A 767 -8.91 41.54 0.17
CA ALA A 767 -8.42 42.34 1.30
C ALA A 767 -9.44 43.39 1.76
N ALA A 768 -10.32 43.87 0.88
CA ALA A 768 -11.38 44.83 1.22
C ALA A 768 -12.37 44.31 2.27
N ASP A 769 -12.53 42.99 2.44
CA ASP A 769 -13.41 42.42 3.49
C ASP A 769 -12.93 42.74 4.92
N ILE A 770 -11.66 43.11 5.07
CA ILE A 770 -11.10 43.59 6.35
C ILE A 770 -11.81 44.85 6.84
N ASP A 771 -12.21 45.76 5.93
CA ASP A 771 -12.92 46.98 6.31
C ASP A 771 -14.28 46.67 6.95
N ARG A 772 -15.00 45.68 6.40
CA ARG A 772 -16.26 45.17 6.96
C ARG A 772 -16.01 44.60 8.36
N ALA A 773 -15.01 43.73 8.51
CA ALA A 773 -14.68 43.11 9.79
C ALA A 773 -14.30 44.17 10.86
N ILE A 774 -13.50 45.18 10.49
CA ILE A 774 -13.19 46.31 11.36
C ILE A 774 -14.46 47.05 11.79
N GLY A 775 -15.34 47.37 10.84
CA GLY A 775 -16.61 48.05 11.13
C GLY A 775 -17.52 47.25 12.07
N ALA A 776 -17.58 45.93 11.90
CA ALA A 776 -18.37 45.05 12.74
C ALA A 776 -17.83 44.95 14.20
N LEU A 777 -16.51 44.89 14.37
CA LEU A 777 -15.86 45.00 15.68
C LEU A 777 -16.13 46.35 16.36
N GLN A 778 -16.02 47.43 15.60
CA GLN A 778 -16.31 48.79 16.10
C GLN A 778 -17.77 48.93 16.53
N ALA A 779 -18.72 48.40 15.76
CA ALA A 779 -20.14 48.41 16.11
C ALA A 779 -20.44 47.67 17.43
N ARG A 780 -19.61 46.67 17.78
CA ARG A 780 -19.67 45.93 19.06
C ARG A 780 -18.88 46.59 20.20
N ASN A 781 -18.29 47.76 19.98
CA ASN A 781 -17.37 48.44 20.91
C ASN A 781 -16.15 47.59 21.30
N LEU A 782 -15.68 46.76 20.37
CA LEU A 782 -14.53 45.87 20.56
C LEU A 782 -13.44 46.26 19.56
N PRO A 783 -12.74 47.40 19.77
CA PRO A 783 -11.75 47.90 18.82
C PRO A 783 -10.66 46.85 18.52
N LEU A 784 -10.08 46.94 17.32
CA LEU A 784 -9.15 45.96 16.78
C LEU A 784 -7.81 45.96 17.53
N ALA A 785 -7.46 44.83 18.12
CA ALA A 785 -6.13 44.52 18.65
C ALA A 785 -5.20 43.97 17.55
N GLY A 786 -5.72 43.13 16.63
CA GLY A 786 -4.92 42.66 15.51
C GLY A 786 -5.61 41.67 14.59
N PHE A 787 -4.85 41.26 13.58
CA PHE A 787 -5.18 40.23 12.61
C PHE A 787 -4.14 39.12 12.68
N ILE A 788 -4.59 37.87 12.66
CA ILE A 788 -3.74 36.68 12.62
C ILE A 788 -4.18 35.77 11.49
N ALA A 789 -3.21 35.27 10.73
CA ALA A 789 -3.43 34.30 9.67
C ALA A 789 -2.21 33.40 9.45
N GLU A 790 -2.48 32.17 9.03
CA GLU A 790 -1.49 31.38 8.30
C GLU A 790 -1.17 32.13 7.01
N SER A 791 0.11 32.40 6.73
CA SER A 791 0.49 33.14 5.52
C SER A 791 -0.05 32.46 4.24
N TYR A 792 -0.03 31.12 4.23
CA TYR A 792 -0.78 30.28 3.29
C TYR A 792 -1.69 29.36 4.10
N PRO A 793 -3.03 29.44 3.95
CA PRO A 793 -3.95 28.57 4.68
C PRO A 793 -3.69 27.08 4.40
N SER A 794 -3.22 26.33 5.41
CA SER A 794 -3.00 24.89 5.28
C SER A 794 -4.32 24.13 5.35
N VAL A 795 -5.03 24.28 6.46
CA VAL A 795 -6.27 23.53 6.76
C VAL A 795 -7.42 23.93 5.83
N GLY A 796 -7.35 25.14 5.27
CA GLY A 796 -8.22 25.60 4.18
C GLY A 796 -8.01 24.86 2.85
N GLY A 797 -7.01 23.97 2.76
CA GLY A 797 -6.74 23.16 1.58
C GLY A 797 -5.52 23.60 0.78
N GLN A 798 -4.44 24.01 1.43
CA GLN A 798 -3.18 24.41 0.79
C GLN A 798 -3.35 25.60 -0.19
N ILE A 799 -3.99 26.67 0.27
CA ILE A 799 -4.38 27.80 -0.57
C ILE A 799 -3.20 28.76 -0.75
N GLU A 800 -2.88 29.07 -2.01
CA GLU A 800 -2.03 30.20 -2.37
C GLU A 800 -2.92 31.44 -2.54
N PRO A 801 -2.80 32.46 -1.67
CA PRO A 801 -3.61 33.65 -1.81
C PRO A 801 -3.19 34.46 -3.06
N PRO A 802 -4.13 35.18 -3.72
CA PRO A 802 -3.81 36.03 -4.85
C PRO A 802 -2.77 37.09 -4.48
N ALA A 803 -1.91 37.44 -5.45
CA ALA A 803 -0.78 38.34 -5.23
C ALA A 803 -1.19 39.67 -4.55
N GLY A 804 -0.44 40.05 -3.51
CA GLY A 804 -0.62 41.31 -2.80
C GLY A 804 -1.75 41.33 -1.77
N TYR A 805 -2.51 40.23 -1.63
CA TYR A 805 -3.60 40.13 -0.66
C TYR A 805 -3.14 40.45 0.77
N LEU A 806 -2.12 39.73 1.28
CA LEU A 806 -1.70 39.87 2.67
C LEU A 806 -1.10 41.26 2.97
N ALA A 807 -0.37 41.84 2.01
CA ALA A 807 0.16 43.19 2.14
C ALA A 807 -0.95 44.24 2.27
N SER A 808 -2.02 44.12 1.45
CA SER A 808 -3.19 45.00 1.54
C SER A 808 -3.95 44.82 2.85
N VAL A 809 -4.16 43.58 3.31
CA VAL A 809 -4.75 43.29 4.63
C VAL A 809 -3.97 43.99 5.74
N TYR A 810 -2.63 43.85 5.75
CA TYR A 810 -1.79 44.45 6.78
C TYR A 810 -1.83 45.98 6.78
N ALA A 811 -1.90 46.62 5.60
CA ALA A 811 -2.07 48.06 5.50
C ALA A 811 -3.37 48.55 6.15
N ARG A 812 -4.48 47.83 5.91
CA ARG A 812 -5.81 48.14 6.47
C ARG A 812 -5.89 47.93 7.98
N VAL A 813 -5.34 46.81 8.47
CA VAL A 813 -5.25 46.49 9.90
C VAL A 813 -4.48 47.57 10.66
N ARG A 814 -3.32 48.00 10.13
CA ARG A 814 -2.50 49.06 10.73
C ARG A 814 -3.18 50.42 10.69
N ALA A 815 -3.90 50.76 9.62
CA ALA A 815 -4.68 51.99 9.55
C ALA A 815 -5.76 52.07 10.65
N ALA A 816 -6.29 50.92 11.09
CA ALA A 816 -7.20 50.82 12.23
C ALA A 816 -6.48 50.72 13.60
N GLY A 817 -5.14 50.71 13.62
CA GLY A 817 -4.31 50.61 14.82
C GLY A 817 -4.22 49.21 15.42
N GLY A 818 -4.50 48.16 14.64
CA GLY A 818 -4.26 46.77 15.01
C GLY A 818 -2.87 46.29 14.59
N LEU A 819 -2.45 45.15 15.14
CA LEU A 819 -1.19 44.48 14.79
C LEU A 819 -1.39 43.34 13.79
N CYS A 820 -0.36 43.06 13.00
CA CYS A 820 -0.34 42.02 11.98
C CYS A 820 0.52 40.83 12.44
N ILE A 821 -0.09 39.66 12.59
CA ILE A 821 0.55 38.43 13.09
C ILE A 821 0.61 37.42 11.95
N ALA A 822 1.83 36.98 11.59
CA ALA A 822 2.05 35.91 10.63
C ALA A 822 2.25 34.58 11.38
N ASP A 823 1.33 33.64 11.20
CA ASP A 823 1.47 32.27 11.67
C ASP A 823 2.25 31.46 10.61
N GLU A 824 3.54 31.26 10.85
CA GLU A 824 4.47 30.56 9.96
C GLU A 824 4.71 29.11 10.39
N VAL A 825 3.87 28.56 11.27
CA VAL A 825 3.98 27.17 11.78
C VAL A 825 3.93 26.14 10.64
N GLN A 826 3.28 26.46 9.52
CA GLN A 826 3.13 25.57 8.37
C GLN A 826 4.13 25.86 7.25
N THR A 827 4.42 27.14 7.00
CA THR A 827 5.09 27.65 5.78
C THR A 827 6.50 28.19 6.00
N GLY A 828 6.94 28.36 7.25
CA GLY A 828 8.28 28.86 7.52
C GLY A 828 9.40 27.88 7.13
N LEU A 829 10.63 28.35 7.28
CA LEU A 829 11.87 27.60 7.11
C LEU A 829 12.03 27.04 5.67
N GLY A 830 11.71 27.83 4.65
CA GLY A 830 11.96 27.46 3.26
C GLY A 830 11.00 26.44 2.65
N ARG A 831 9.87 26.15 3.33
CA ARG A 831 8.85 25.19 2.85
C ARG A 831 8.33 25.52 1.45
N LEU A 832 8.16 26.80 1.16
CA LEU A 832 7.64 27.29 -0.11
C LEU A 832 8.72 27.39 -1.21
N GLY A 833 9.96 27.00 -0.91
CA GLY A 833 11.04 26.99 -1.88
C GLY A 833 11.76 28.32 -1.98
N ASP A 834 11.28 29.21 -2.84
CA ASP A 834 11.91 30.51 -3.13
C ASP A 834 11.75 31.56 -2.03
N ALA A 835 10.93 31.27 -1.02
CA ALA A 835 10.72 32.10 0.15
C ALA A 835 11.05 31.34 1.44
N PHE A 836 11.77 31.99 2.35
CA PHE A 836 12.10 31.40 3.65
C PHE A 836 10.89 31.48 4.59
N TRP A 837 10.10 32.55 4.49
CA TRP A 837 8.83 32.73 5.18
C TRP A 837 7.68 32.94 4.20
N GLY A 838 6.50 32.42 4.53
CA GLY A 838 5.32 32.55 3.69
C GLY A 838 4.94 33.99 3.37
N PHE A 839 5.02 34.90 4.34
CA PHE A 839 4.65 36.31 4.15
C PHE A 839 5.48 37.04 3.08
N GLU A 840 6.71 36.57 2.79
CA GLU A 840 7.62 37.18 1.81
C GLU A 840 7.05 37.10 0.40
N THR A 841 6.39 35.97 0.07
CA THR A 841 5.74 35.75 -1.23
C THR A 841 4.64 36.76 -1.54
N GLN A 842 4.07 37.39 -0.50
CA GLN A 842 2.99 38.37 -0.61
C GLN A 842 3.50 39.81 -0.45
N GLY A 843 4.82 40.02 -0.32
CA GLY A 843 5.41 41.33 -0.04
C GLY A 843 4.93 41.95 1.28
N ALA A 844 4.48 41.11 2.22
CA ALA A 844 3.95 41.54 3.50
C ALA A 844 5.05 41.58 4.56
N VAL A 845 4.96 42.53 5.50
CA VAL A 845 5.89 42.66 6.62
C VAL A 845 5.08 42.61 7.91
N PRO A 846 5.21 41.59 8.78
CA PRO A 846 4.41 41.46 9.99
C PRO A 846 4.97 42.24 11.19
N ASP A 847 4.16 42.40 12.24
CA ASP A 847 4.57 42.92 13.55
C ASP A 847 4.97 41.80 14.53
N MET A 848 4.47 40.59 14.27
CA MET A 848 4.79 39.35 14.99
C MET A 848 4.88 38.17 14.03
N VAL A 849 5.86 37.27 14.25
CA VAL A 849 5.98 35.99 13.55
C VAL A 849 5.89 34.86 14.57
N VAL A 850 5.04 33.87 14.29
CA VAL A 850 4.83 32.70 15.15
C VAL A 850 5.38 31.44 14.49
N LEU A 851 6.18 30.68 15.23
CA LEU A 851 6.81 29.44 14.81
C LEU A 851 6.43 28.28 15.74
N GLY A 852 6.52 27.06 15.19
CA GLY A 852 6.29 25.80 15.88
C GLY A 852 6.79 24.66 15.03
N LYS A 853 6.11 23.50 15.05
CA LYS A 853 6.28 22.34 14.14
C LYS A 853 7.71 22.16 13.59
N PRO A 854 8.10 22.70 12.39
CA PRO A 854 9.39 22.40 11.79
C PRO A 854 10.59 22.92 12.58
N VAL A 855 10.44 23.99 13.39
CA VAL A 855 11.56 24.66 14.06
C VAL A 855 12.30 23.77 15.07
N GLY A 856 11.68 22.66 15.50
CA GLY A 856 12.30 21.68 16.40
C GLY A 856 12.68 20.36 15.77
N ASN A 857 12.41 20.13 14.48
CA ASN A 857 12.50 18.82 13.84
C ASN A 857 11.88 17.66 14.66
N GLY A 858 10.78 17.93 15.39
CA GLY A 858 10.14 16.98 16.32
C GLY A 858 10.35 17.28 17.81
N HIS A 859 11.37 18.05 18.19
CA HIS A 859 11.50 18.52 19.57
C HIS A 859 10.44 19.58 19.90
N PRO A 860 9.83 19.58 21.11
CA PRO A 860 8.85 20.60 21.48
C PRO A 860 9.47 22.00 21.56
N ILE A 861 9.13 22.87 20.61
CA ILE A 861 9.52 24.27 20.59
C ILE A 861 8.49 25.10 19.83
N GLY A 862 8.17 26.27 20.40
CA GLY A 862 7.40 27.34 19.76
C GLY A 862 8.14 28.66 19.94
N VAL A 863 7.94 29.60 19.03
CA VAL A 863 8.61 30.90 19.09
C VAL A 863 7.64 32.01 18.68
N VAL A 864 7.67 33.12 19.40
CA VAL A 864 7.09 34.39 18.94
C VAL A 864 8.21 35.39 18.79
N ILE A 865 8.38 35.95 17.59
CA ILE A 865 9.32 37.04 17.33
C ILE A 865 8.52 38.32 17.11
N THR A 866 8.91 39.40 17.77
CA THR A 866 8.21 40.69 17.72
C THR A 866 9.16 41.89 17.80
N THR A 867 8.61 43.10 17.76
CA THR A 867 9.35 44.35 17.88
C THR A 867 9.68 44.68 19.33
N ALA A 868 10.68 45.55 19.52
CA ALA A 868 11.03 46.06 20.86
C ALA A 868 9.85 46.78 21.55
N ASP A 869 9.05 47.54 20.80
CA ASP A 869 7.94 48.33 21.35
C ASP A 869 6.78 47.45 21.86
N ILE A 870 6.48 46.37 21.14
CA ILE A 870 5.47 45.39 21.56
C ILE A 870 5.96 44.64 22.81
N ALA A 871 7.20 44.18 22.80
CA ALA A 871 7.81 43.52 23.97
C ALA A 871 7.83 44.45 25.20
N ALA A 872 8.18 45.73 25.03
CA ALA A 872 8.20 46.72 26.10
C ALA A 872 6.81 46.95 26.70
N SER A 873 5.76 46.93 25.87
CA SER A 873 4.38 47.11 26.31
C SER A 873 3.87 45.93 27.15
N PHE A 874 4.40 44.72 26.90
CA PHE A 874 4.10 43.54 27.70
C PHE A 874 4.87 43.47 29.02
N ALA A 875 6.01 44.16 29.12
CA ALA A 875 6.82 44.29 30.34
C ALA A 875 6.16 45.27 31.37
N ASN A 876 4.89 45.04 31.68
CA ASN A 876 4.04 45.90 32.50
C ASN A 876 4.13 45.62 34.02
N GLY A 877 5.13 44.86 34.46
CA GLY A 877 5.36 44.47 35.85
C GLY A 877 4.92 43.04 36.21
N MET A 878 4.12 42.38 35.37
CA MET A 878 3.82 40.96 35.50
C MET A 878 4.96 40.12 34.91
N GLU A 879 5.53 39.23 35.72
CA GLU A 879 6.54 38.28 35.23
C GLU A 879 5.89 37.27 34.26
N PHE A 880 6.49 37.10 33.08
CA PHE A 880 6.18 36.00 32.16
C PHE A 880 7.32 35.00 32.18
N PHE A 881 7.00 33.73 32.44
CA PHE A 881 7.95 32.65 32.49
C PHE A 881 7.33 31.35 31.96
N SER A 882 8.02 30.68 31.04
CA SER A 882 7.71 29.31 30.60
C SER A 882 8.84 28.38 31.02
N THR A 883 8.55 27.39 31.86
CA THR A 883 9.57 26.51 32.45
C THR A 883 10.40 25.76 31.41
N PHE A 884 9.76 25.30 30.34
CA PHE A 884 10.41 24.57 29.24
C PHE A 884 10.57 25.42 27.97
N GLY A 885 9.99 26.62 27.94
CA GLY A 885 10.21 27.56 26.85
C GLY A 885 11.66 28.01 26.81
N GLY A 886 12.37 27.70 25.73
CA GLY A 886 13.76 28.10 25.54
C GLY A 886 14.76 27.31 26.40
N THR A 887 14.50 26.02 26.67
CA THR A 887 15.53 25.18 27.28
C THR A 887 16.80 25.18 26.44
N THR A 888 17.96 24.97 27.09
CA THR A 888 19.26 24.93 26.40
C THR A 888 19.25 23.94 25.24
N LEU A 889 18.65 22.76 25.41
CA LEU A 889 18.55 21.76 24.35
C LEU A 889 17.65 22.25 23.20
N ALA A 890 16.46 22.78 23.51
CA ALA A 890 15.52 23.26 22.50
C ALA A 890 16.12 24.39 21.64
N CYS A 891 16.82 25.36 22.24
CA CYS A 891 17.48 26.43 21.50
C CYS A 891 18.61 25.90 20.60
N ARG A 892 19.45 24.96 21.10
CA ARG A 892 20.50 24.36 20.27
C ARG A 892 19.91 23.59 19.08
N ILE A 893 18.84 22.81 19.30
CA ILE A 893 18.14 22.11 18.21
C ILE A 893 17.59 23.12 17.20
N GLY A 894 16.89 24.16 17.66
CA GLY A 894 16.32 25.16 16.76
C GLY A 894 17.36 25.86 15.89
N ALA A 895 18.51 26.23 16.47
CA ALA A 895 19.62 26.82 15.71
C ALA A 895 20.20 25.83 14.70
N GLU A 896 20.38 24.56 15.08
CA GLU A 896 20.90 23.52 14.20
C GLU A 896 19.94 23.20 13.04
N VAL A 897 18.63 23.22 13.28
CA VAL A 897 17.63 23.05 12.21
C VAL A 897 17.74 24.14 11.16
N LEU A 898 17.88 25.41 11.57
CA LEU A 898 18.06 26.52 10.63
C LEU A 898 19.37 26.36 9.84
N ALA A 899 20.46 25.97 10.51
CA ALA A 899 21.73 25.72 9.86
C ALA A 899 21.65 24.58 8.83
N ILE A 900 20.98 23.46 9.16
CA ILE A 900 20.79 22.34 8.23
C ILE A 900 19.98 22.77 6.99
N VAL A 901 18.91 23.55 7.18
CA VAL A 901 18.10 24.06 6.05
C VAL A 901 18.97 24.82 5.05
N ASP A 902 19.95 25.60 5.54
CA ASP A 902 20.88 26.36 4.73
C ASP A 902 21.99 25.50 4.12
N ASP A 903 22.70 24.75 4.96
CA ASP A 903 23.88 23.96 4.60
C ASP A 903 23.54 22.89 3.55
N GLU A 904 22.34 22.30 3.63
CA GLU A 904 21.88 21.24 2.72
C GLU A 904 21.00 21.76 1.58
N GLY A 905 20.79 23.08 1.48
CA GLY A 905 20.02 23.70 0.39
C GLY A 905 18.56 23.25 0.33
N LEU A 906 17.94 22.99 1.48
CA LEU A 906 16.62 22.36 1.56
C LEU A 906 15.48 23.22 0.99
N ALA A 907 15.63 24.54 1.03
CA ALA A 907 14.70 25.46 0.37
C ALA A 907 14.74 25.30 -1.16
N GLN A 908 15.95 25.23 -1.75
CA GLN A 908 16.08 24.98 -3.18
C GLN A 908 15.51 23.61 -3.57
N ASN A 909 15.79 22.58 -2.77
CA ASN A 909 15.19 21.26 -2.99
C ASN A 909 13.66 21.31 -2.94
N ALA A 910 13.08 22.07 -2.01
CA ALA A 910 11.64 22.25 -1.93
C ALA A 910 11.06 22.89 -3.21
N ALA A 911 11.75 23.88 -3.78
CA ALA A 911 11.36 24.48 -5.06
C ALA A 911 11.42 23.45 -6.20
N ASP A 912 12.53 22.74 -6.34
CA ASP A 912 12.78 21.81 -7.45
C ASP A 912 11.81 20.62 -7.43
N ARG A 913 11.69 19.96 -6.26
CA ARG A 913 10.79 18.81 -6.09
C ARG A 913 9.32 19.22 -6.16
N GLY A 914 9.00 20.39 -5.61
CA GLY A 914 7.66 20.97 -5.69
C GLY A 914 7.21 21.19 -7.13
N GLN A 915 8.06 21.80 -7.97
CA GLN A 915 7.77 21.98 -9.39
C GLN A 915 7.58 20.66 -10.13
N GLN A 916 8.41 19.65 -9.85
CA GLN A 916 8.26 18.33 -10.45
C GLN A 916 6.90 17.70 -10.09
N LEU A 917 6.52 17.70 -8.80
CA LEU A 917 5.25 17.13 -8.35
C LEU A 917 4.05 17.88 -8.94
N LEU A 918 4.07 19.22 -8.93
CA LEU A 918 3.03 20.03 -9.55
C LEU A 918 2.87 19.74 -11.04
N GLY A 919 3.99 19.54 -11.76
CA GLY A 919 3.98 19.12 -13.17
C GLY A 919 3.25 17.79 -13.36
N GLY A 920 3.65 16.77 -12.61
CA GLY A 920 3.01 15.44 -12.67
C GLY A 920 1.53 15.46 -12.29
N PHE A 921 1.13 16.23 -11.27
CA PHE A 921 -0.28 16.37 -10.91
C PHE A 921 -1.11 17.08 -11.99
N ARG A 922 -0.55 18.05 -12.70
CA ARG A 922 -1.23 18.72 -13.83
C ARG A 922 -1.38 17.78 -15.03
N GLU A 923 -0.38 16.93 -15.30
CA GLU A 923 -0.48 15.88 -16.30
C GLU A 923 -1.60 14.89 -15.93
N LEU A 924 -1.65 14.43 -14.67
CA LEU A 924 -2.76 13.59 -14.18
C LEU A 924 -4.11 14.29 -14.30
N ALA A 925 -4.18 15.59 -14.00
CA ALA A 925 -5.42 16.36 -14.16
C ALA A 925 -5.90 16.41 -15.62
N SER A 926 -5.00 16.32 -16.61
CA SER A 926 -5.41 16.25 -18.03
C SER A 926 -6.09 14.92 -18.38
N CYS A 927 -5.76 13.85 -17.66
CA CYS A 927 -6.28 12.49 -17.89
C CYS A 927 -7.46 12.11 -16.98
N HIS A 928 -7.65 12.82 -15.85
CA HIS A 928 -8.65 12.47 -14.83
C HIS A 928 -9.54 13.65 -14.47
N THR A 929 -10.81 13.61 -14.91
CA THR A 929 -11.82 14.64 -14.64
C THR A 929 -12.08 14.89 -13.16
N LEU A 930 -11.80 13.89 -12.31
CA LEU A 930 -11.91 13.96 -10.85
C LEU A 930 -11.00 15.04 -10.24
N ILE A 931 -9.87 15.38 -10.85
CA ILE A 931 -8.98 16.45 -10.35
C ILE A 931 -9.54 17.79 -10.85
N GLY A 932 -10.01 18.63 -9.94
CA GLY A 932 -10.57 19.95 -10.24
C GLY A 932 -9.53 21.07 -10.21
N ASP A 933 -8.58 20.99 -9.27
CA ASP A 933 -7.54 21.99 -9.09
C ASP A 933 -6.22 21.37 -8.59
N VAL A 934 -5.10 21.95 -9.01
CA VAL A 934 -3.74 21.58 -8.58
C VAL A 934 -3.01 22.86 -8.21
N ARG A 935 -2.68 23.00 -6.93
CA ARG A 935 -2.19 24.26 -6.35
C ARG A 935 -1.12 24.07 -5.30
N GLY A 936 -0.54 25.19 -4.89
CA GLY A 936 0.49 25.26 -3.87
C GLY A 936 1.85 25.62 -4.44
N ARG A 937 2.85 25.69 -3.56
CA ARG A 937 4.19 26.18 -3.85
C ARG A 937 5.23 25.41 -3.04
N GLY A 938 6.41 25.16 -3.63
CA GLY A 938 7.44 24.35 -2.99
C GLY A 938 6.92 22.97 -2.62
N LEU A 939 7.20 22.50 -1.39
CA LEU A 939 6.68 21.23 -0.88
C LEU A 939 5.46 21.44 0.03
N PHE A 940 4.53 22.30 -0.40
CA PHE A 940 3.25 22.58 0.25
C PHE A 940 2.15 22.58 -0.80
N LEU A 941 1.60 21.39 -1.08
CA LEU A 941 0.85 21.12 -2.30
C LEU A 941 -0.54 20.54 -2.00
N GLY A 942 -1.52 20.97 -2.78
CA GLY A 942 -2.91 20.50 -2.72
C GLY A 942 -3.42 20.03 -4.09
N VAL A 943 -4.07 18.87 -4.11
CA VAL A 943 -4.79 18.35 -5.28
C VAL A 943 -6.25 18.17 -4.91
N GLU A 944 -7.12 19.00 -5.44
CA GLU A 944 -8.53 19.02 -5.06
C GLU A 944 -9.39 18.14 -5.97
N LEU A 945 -10.14 17.23 -5.36
CA LEU A 945 -11.00 16.30 -6.07
C LEU A 945 -12.46 16.80 -6.09
N VAL A 946 -13.08 16.75 -7.26
CA VAL A 946 -14.47 17.18 -7.52
C VAL A 946 -15.18 16.18 -8.43
N THR A 947 -16.48 15.97 -8.21
CA THR A 947 -17.29 15.10 -9.08
C THR A 947 -17.69 15.79 -10.39
N ASP A 948 -17.69 17.12 -10.41
CA ASP A 948 -17.94 17.95 -11.58
C ASP A 948 -17.06 19.20 -11.52
N ARG A 949 -16.34 19.49 -12.61
CA ARG A 949 -15.39 20.62 -12.68
C ARG A 949 -16.05 21.98 -12.83
N THR A 950 -17.28 22.01 -13.33
CA THR A 950 -18.05 23.24 -13.56
C THR A 950 -18.71 23.69 -12.26
N THR A 951 -19.43 22.78 -11.59
CA THR A 951 -20.08 23.07 -10.30
C THR A 951 -19.08 23.05 -9.14
N LYS A 952 -17.96 22.35 -9.31
CA LYS A 952 -16.92 22.12 -8.29
C LYS A 952 -17.44 21.35 -7.09
N ASP A 953 -18.42 20.47 -7.31
CA ASP A 953 -19.00 19.63 -6.27
C ASP A 953 -17.91 18.75 -5.62
N PRO A 954 -17.70 18.81 -4.29
CA PRO A 954 -16.55 18.19 -3.63
C PRO A 954 -16.63 16.67 -3.60
N ALA A 955 -15.50 16.00 -3.84
CA ALA A 955 -15.40 14.54 -3.86
C ALA A 955 -14.71 13.95 -2.62
N GLY A 956 -15.13 14.35 -1.41
CA GLY A 956 -14.47 13.97 -0.14
C GLY A 956 -14.34 12.45 0.09
N ALA A 957 -15.39 11.68 -0.23
CA ALA A 957 -15.34 10.21 -0.13
C ALA A 957 -14.29 9.60 -1.07
N LEU A 958 -14.12 10.16 -2.28
CA LEU A 958 -13.11 9.70 -3.24
C LEU A 958 -11.70 10.16 -2.83
N ALA A 959 -11.54 11.35 -2.24
CA ALA A 959 -10.26 11.78 -1.67
C ALA A 959 -9.82 10.87 -0.52
N SER A 960 -10.74 10.50 0.38
CA SER A 960 -10.49 9.51 1.43
C SER A 960 -10.10 8.15 0.85
N TYR A 961 -10.79 7.67 -0.19
CA TYR A 961 -10.42 6.45 -0.90
C TYR A 961 -9.00 6.52 -1.46
N VAL A 962 -8.64 7.60 -2.18
CA VAL A 962 -7.31 7.78 -2.77
C VAL A 962 -6.22 7.85 -1.69
N SER A 963 -6.44 8.59 -0.61
CA SER A 963 -5.48 8.68 0.52
C SER A 963 -5.23 7.31 1.17
N ASN A 964 -6.28 6.53 1.40
CA ASN A 964 -6.13 5.17 1.95
C ASN A 964 -5.45 4.23 0.95
N ARG A 965 -5.75 4.32 -0.35
CA ARG A 965 -5.07 3.53 -1.38
C ARG A 965 -3.59 3.85 -1.51
N LEU A 966 -3.21 5.12 -1.39
CA LEU A 966 -1.80 5.51 -1.33
C LEU A 966 -1.11 4.93 -0.09
N ARG A 967 -1.79 4.92 1.07
CA ARG A 967 -1.26 4.24 2.28
C ARG A 967 -1.06 2.75 2.06
N ASP A 968 -2.01 2.06 1.42
CA ASP A 968 -1.86 0.63 1.08
C ASP A 968 -0.66 0.40 0.13
N HIS A 969 -0.35 1.38 -0.72
CA HIS A 969 0.86 1.44 -1.56
C HIS A 969 2.08 2.04 -0.84
N ARG A 970 2.03 2.12 0.49
CA ARG A 970 3.11 2.60 1.36
C ARG A 970 3.53 4.06 1.10
N ILE A 971 2.60 4.91 0.66
CA ILE A 971 2.79 6.36 0.47
C ILE A 971 1.85 7.12 1.42
N LEU A 972 2.40 7.88 2.35
CA LEU A 972 1.63 8.57 3.37
C LEU A 972 1.25 10.00 2.95
N ILE A 973 -0.04 10.25 2.73
CA ILE A 973 -0.61 11.59 2.46
C ILE A 973 -1.86 11.84 3.33
N GLY A 974 -2.30 13.09 3.43
CA GLY A 974 -3.52 13.46 4.15
C GLY A 974 -4.63 13.97 3.24
N THR A 975 -5.79 14.24 3.83
CA THR A 975 -6.83 15.09 3.25
C THR A 975 -7.00 16.35 4.11
N ASP A 976 -7.34 17.47 3.48
CA ASP A 976 -7.61 18.77 4.13
C ASP A 976 -8.71 19.51 3.36
N GLY A 977 -9.01 20.75 3.77
CA GLY A 977 -10.00 21.62 3.16
C GLY A 977 -11.38 21.51 3.81
N PRO A 978 -12.29 22.48 3.58
CA PRO A 978 -13.63 22.51 4.17
C PRO A 978 -14.49 21.26 3.94
N PHE A 979 -14.19 20.50 2.89
CA PHE A 979 -14.97 19.33 2.46
C PHE A 979 -14.16 18.02 2.49
N ASP A 980 -12.98 18.02 3.13
CA ASP A 980 -12.06 16.87 3.18
C ASP A 980 -11.73 16.27 1.80
N ASN A 981 -11.76 17.09 0.74
CA ASN A 981 -11.61 16.68 -0.66
C ASN A 981 -10.27 17.11 -1.29
N VAL A 982 -9.37 17.69 -0.52
CA VAL A 982 -8.04 18.11 -1.00
C VAL A 982 -7.00 17.11 -0.52
N LEU A 983 -6.37 16.39 -1.45
CA LEU A 983 -5.19 15.58 -1.13
C LEU A 983 -4.05 16.51 -0.76
N LYS A 984 -3.47 16.28 0.42
CA LYS A 984 -2.41 17.10 1.01
C LYS A 984 -1.06 16.41 0.92
N ILE A 985 -0.13 17.06 0.22
CA ILE A 985 1.23 16.58 0.00
C ILE A 985 2.20 17.61 0.58
N ARG A 986 2.94 17.20 1.61
CA ARG A 986 3.84 18.06 2.38
C ARG A 986 4.95 17.25 3.10
N PRO A 987 5.84 16.60 2.35
CA PRO A 987 6.92 15.75 2.89
C PRO A 987 7.93 16.51 3.74
N PRO A 988 8.85 15.83 4.45
CA PRO A 988 10.14 16.42 4.85
C PRO A 988 10.83 17.10 3.67
N LEU A 989 11.59 18.18 3.91
CA LEU A 989 12.29 18.89 2.82
C LEU A 989 13.45 18.09 2.21
N THR A 990 13.75 16.91 2.74
CA THR A 990 14.81 16.02 2.25
C THR A 990 14.38 15.06 1.16
N ILE A 991 13.10 15.07 0.74
CA ILE A 991 12.61 14.23 -0.37
C ILE A 991 13.46 14.48 -1.64
N SER A 992 13.91 13.43 -2.32
CA SER A 992 14.82 13.56 -3.48
C SER A 992 14.16 13.15 -4.79
N ALA A 993 14.85 13.40 -5.91
CA ALA A 993 14.58 12.64 -7.13
C ALA A 993 14.86 11.15 -6.84
N THR A 994 13.99 10.25 -7.29
CA THR A 994 14.28 8.82 -7.38
C THR A 994 15.20 8.55 -8.55
#